data_AF-A0A250K0N8-F1
#
_entry.id   AF-A0A250K0N8-F1
#
_cell.length_a   1.000
_cell.length_b   1.000
_cell.length_c   1.000
_cell.angle_alpha   90.00
_cell.angle_beta   90.00
_cell.angle_gamma   90.00
#
_symmetry.space_group_name_H-M   'P 1'
#
loop_
_entity.id
_entity.type
_entity.pdbx_description
1 polymer ?
#
loop_
_entity_poly.entity_id
_entity_poly.type
_entity_poly.pdbx_seq_one_letter_code
_entity_poly.pdbx_strand_id
1 'polypeptide(L)'
;MFTRTLRQSFRRQEGQALVLAALMVLVMSIAVLTTVNIGHTVHERIRLQNTADAASYSMAAMEARAFNFYAYANRTQVSHYVSAMMWQSLLSLIYSAEAFLTDIFGFMKTLNPCSGTPSGIFWTVACPILENVIPYVSAVIKAIGRIMDAYRNSFLRPIQQVIRRLNPDDKIGKWLIPAHRVLNGVMYFASQAVMMSASTHVTQTTQTVIDDNDSNISSLASQLATGLYSQCLFSQAHSPYSGGKPLAPNTWKNPFGALDVTKKDRNDPIARAKRSMGGITNATRYGCDAQGGACPQGFITSRRMGDLLPLPDMLGFMRDLFNDGIDTPVFSFGKLGQTRMLSTGFPNAAALKKGRGPGNDARNYIRDWNDNLHPWGMTAQGDNIGSDDPYWLKFGPAEIDIGVAKADNPLSCNKDDNYWRCFGDNRKGKGDSARGSAKLPYKHMTKTSIWALNDHDSGGTRGGLHWRVNYYDNPERWVGHVRPRRAEGVVGLYEDPRFCLARVLGACVVRTRVYAANVRPVQDGNHPWGGLTPFMHFEPGQLGSVCNPTANASMSDAAKRTADFNQPTAWVALNKDPDQVVNRENKDGTGTNAPALLNDEGKVKFAFTPDTDGLEMLNNRKKFLGLVEGLNVISRGQTYYHRPGNWAEQPNFFNPYWRPRLASVFQGRNSLPKIGEMMDALPGPLQGIAPKIITH
;
A
#
# COMPACT_ATOMS: atom_id res chain seq x y z
N MET A 1 39.92 62.47 -80.26
CA MET A 1 39.41 63.47 -79.29
C MET A 1 38.96 62.86 -77.95
N PHE A 2 38.31 61.68 -77.93
CA PHE A 2 37.83 61.03 -76.70
C PHE A 2 38.91 60.55 -75.69
N THR A 3 40.13 60.28 -76.14
CA THR A 3 41.22 59.78 -75.27
C THR A 3 41.96 60.87 -74.49
N ARG A 4 41.78 62.15 -74.84
CA ARG A 4 42.45 63.28 -74.18
C ARG A 4 41.62 63.85 -73.02
N THR A 5 40.29 63.79 -73.13
CA THR A 5 39.32 64.18 -72.08
C THR A 5 39.28 63.21 -70.90
N LEU A 6 39.37 61.89 -71.15
CA LEU A 6 39.48 60.89 -70.08
C LEU A 6 40.77 61.06 -69.25
N ARG A 7 41.88 61.45 -69.88
CA ARG A 7 43.18 61.60 -69.20
C ARG A 7 43.29 62.88 -68.36
N GLN A 8 42.42 63.87 -68.57
CA GLN A 8 42.34 65.08 -67.75
C GLN A 8 41.36 64.92 -66.57
N SER A 9 40.31 64.08 -66.68
CA SER A 9 39.40 63.78 -65.56
C SER A 9 40.09 63.06 -64.40
N PHE A 10 41.10 62.22 -64.67
CA PHE A 10 41.87 61.51 -63.64
C PHE A 10 42.98 62.36 -62.99
N ARG A 11 43.27 63.57 -63.48
CA ARG A 11 44.30 64.47 -62.90
C ARG A 11 43.75 65.49 -61.90
N ARG A 12 42.44 65.52 -61.68
CA ARG A 12 41.74 66.40 -60.71
C ARG A 12 40.59 65.69 -59.99
N GLN A 13 40.80 64.45 -59.57
CA GLN A 13 40.03 63.86 -58.47
C GLN A 13 41.00 63.63 -57.32
N GLU A 14 41.06 64.67 -56.49
CA GLU A 14 41.82 64.74 -55.25
C GLU A 14 41.41 63.60 -54.30
N GLY A 15 42.33 63.20 -53.41
CA GLY A 15 42.26 62.00 -52.56
C GLY A 15 41.08 61.84 -51.59
N GLN A 16 39.98 62.59 -51.76
CA GLN A 16 38.76 62.49 -50.95
C GLN A 16 38.03 61.15 -51.14
N ALA A 17 38.00 60.59 -52.35
CA ALA A 17 37.32 59.31 -52.60
C ALA A 17 38.02 58.12 -51.92
N LEU A 18 39.35 58.16 -51.79
CA LEU A 18 40.14 57.12 -51.12
C LEU A 18 39.95 57.16 -49.60
N VAL A 19 39.84 58.35 -49.01
CA VAL A 19 39.49 58.53 -47.59
C VAL A 19 38.09 57.98 -47.30
N LEU A 20 37.13 58.28 -48.17
CA LEU A 20 35.74 57.84 -48.02
C LEU A 20 35.59 56.32 -48.21
N ALA A 21 36.33 55.73 -49.16
CA ALA A 21 36.42 54.28 -49.34
C ALA A 21 37.09 53.57 -48.15
N ALA A 22 38.19 54.11 -47.63
CA ALA A 22 38.87 53.57 -46.45
C ALA A 22 37.99 53.63 -45.19
N LEU A 23 37.24 54.72 -45.00
CA LEU A 23 36.26 54.85 -43.93
C LEU A 23 35.11 53.85 -44.08
N MET A 24 34.58 53.65 -45.28
CA MET A 24 33.54 52.64 -45.52
C MET A 24 34.03 51.22 -45.26
N VAL A 25 35.26 50.89 -45.67
CA VAL A 25 35.88 49.59 -45.38
C VAL A 25 36.09 49.41 -43.88
N LEU A 26 36.54 50.44 -43.16
CA LEU A 26 36.68 50.40 -41.70
C LEU A 26 35.33 50.15 -41.02
N VAL A 27 34.29 50.90 -41.41
CA VAL A 27 32.94 50.75 -40.85
C VAL A 27 32.37 49.36 -41.15
N MET A 28 32.51 48.86 -42.38
CA MET A 28 32.10 47.48 -42.71
C MET A 28 32.88 46.44 -41.91
N SER A 29 34.19 46.63 -41.73
CA SER A 29 35.01 45.69 -40.96
C SER A 29 34.56 45.66 -39.49
N ILE A 30 34.31 46.81 -38.88
CA ILE A 30 33.77 46.90 -37.51
C ILE A 30 32.39 46.25 -37.43
N ALA A 31 31.51 46.49 -38.40
CA ALA A 31 30.16 45.90 -38.44
C ALA A 31 30.21 44.36 -38.55
N VAL A 32 31.11 43.81 -39.36
CA VAL A 32 31.30 42.36 -39.47
C VAL A 32 31.86 41.78 -38.17
N LEU A 33 32.92 42.38 -37.61
CA LEU A 33 33.53 41.90 -36.36
C LEU A 33 32.55 41.94 -35.18
N THR A 34 31.77 43.02 -35.06
CA THR A 34 30.72 43.12 -34.04
C THR A 34 29.63 42.08 -34.25
N THR A 35 29.18 41.85 -35.48
CA THR A 35 28.17 40.82 -35.78
C THR A 35 28.66 39.42 -35.46
N VAL A 36 29.91 39.09 -35.81
CA VAL A 36 30.52 37.78 -35.51
C VAL A 36 30.69 37.59 -34.00
N ASN A 37 31.17 38.61 -33.29
CA ASN A 37 31.28 38.58 -31.83
C ASN A 37 29.89 38.38 -31.18
N ILE A 38 28.86 39.11 -31.61
CA ILE A 38 27.49 38.93 -31.11
C ILE A 38 26.98 37.52 -31.41
N GLY A 39 27.13 37.03 -32.65
CA GLY A 39 26.70 35.69 -33.05
C GLY A 39 27.36 34.60 -32.20
N HIS A 40 28.66 34.74 -31.92
CA HIS A 40 29.40 33.84 -31.05
C HIS A 40 28.89 33.88 -29.60
N THR A 41 28.69 35.07 -29.03
CA THR A 41 28.15 35.18 -27.66
C THR A 41 26.74 34.58 -27.53
N VAL A 42 25.91 34.69 -28.58
CA VAL A 42 24.59 34.06 -28.62
C VAL A 42 24.71 32.54 -28.72
N HIS A 43 25.63 32.02 -29.53
CA HIS A 43 25.89 30.60 -29.66
C HIS A 43 26.31 29.97 -28.32
N GLU A 44 27.30 30.55 -27.63
CA GLU A 44 27.76 30.06 -26.33
C GLU A 44 26.66 30.09 -25.26
N ARG A 45 25.80 31.10 -25.31
CA ARG A 45 24.65 31.18 -24.41
C ARG A 45 23.62 30.07 -24.68
N ILE A 46 23.31 29.80 -25.95
CA ILE A 46 22.38 28.72 -26.34
C ILE A 46 22.97 27.36 -25.95
N ARG A 47 24.27 27.15 -26.18
CA ARG A 47 24.98 25.93 -25.76
C ARG A 47 24.88 25.74 -24.24
N LEU A 48 25.24 26.76 -23.46
CA LEU A 48 25.14 26.72 -21.99
C LEU A 48 23.72 26.45 -21.50
N GLN A 49 22.71 27.04 -22.14
CA GLN A 49 21.30 26.79 -21.87
C GLN A 49 20.90 25.34 -22.15
N ASN A 50 21.21 24.82 -23.33
CA ASN A 50 20.91 23.43 -23.69
C ASN A 50 21.61 22.45 -22.75
N THR A 51 22.86 22.74 -22.33
CA THR A 51 23.60 21.94 -21.35
C THR A 51 22.90 21.93 -19.99
N ALA A 52 22.45 23.08 -19.48
CA ALA A 52 21.73 23.17 -18.20
C ALA A 52 20.35 22.46 -18.26
N ASP A 53 19.61 22.64 -19.36
CA ASP A 53 18.32 22.01 -19.60
C ASP A 53 18.48 20.47 -19.69
N ALA A 54 19.46 19.98 -20.45
CA ALA A 54 19.76 18.55 -20.57
C ALA A 54 20.16 17.92 -19.22
N ALA A 55 21.01 18.61 -18.44
CA ALA A 55 21.44 18.15 -17.11
C ALA A 55 20.27 18.07 -16.13
N SER A 56 19.49 19.15 -16.01
CA SER A 56 18.34 19.23 -15.10
C SER A 56 17.22 18.24 -15.47
N TYR A 57 16.93 18.07 -16.76
CA TYR A 57 15.98 17.06 -17.25
C TYR A 57 16.48 15.63 -16.95
N SER A 58 17.76 15.36 -17.14
CA SER A 58 18.35 14.04 -16.88
C SER A 58 18.28 13.65 -15.40
N MET A 59 18.53 14.60 -14.49
CA MET A 59 18.33 14.41 -13.05
C MET A 59 16.87 14.05 -12.73
N ALA A 60 15.91 14.84 -13.25
CA ALA A 60 14.48 14.56 -13.06
C ALA A 60 14.06 13.20 -13.66
N ALA A 61 14.66 12.79 -14.79
CA ALA A 61 14.38 11.50 -15.40
C ALA A 61 14.85 10.33 -14.52
N MET A 62 16.00 10.45 -13.87
CA MET A 62 16.51 9.45 -12.94
C MET A 62 15.64 9.35 -11.68
N GLU A 63 15.23 10.48 -11.11
CA GLU A 63 14.28 10.51 -9.98
C GLU A 63 12.93 9.87 -10.36
N ALA A 64 12.38 10.20 -11.53
CA ALA A 64 11.12 9.62 -12.02
C ALA A 64 11.22 8.10 -12.20
N ARG A 65 12.35 7.59 -12.73
CA ARG A 65 12.60 6.14 -12.84
C ARG A 65 12.65 5.47 -11.46
N ALA A 66 13.31 6.08 -10.49
CA ALA A 66 13.36 5.57 -9.12
C ALA A 66 11.95 5.51 -8.50
N PHE A 67 11.16 6.57 -8.65
CA PHE A 67 9.79 6.60 -8.13
C PHE A 67 8.85 5.60 -8.80
N ASN A 68 9.00 5.39 -10.11
CA ASN A 68 8.27 4.33 -10.81
C ASN A 68 8.70 2.94 -10.33
N PHE A 69 10.01 2.72 -10.08
CA PHE A 69 10.49 1.48 -9.50
C PHE A 69 9.88 1.24 -8.11
N TYR A 70 9.83 2.25 -7.24
CA TYR A 70 9.17 2.13 -5.93
C TYR A 70 7.70 1.77 -6.07
N ALA A 71 7.00 2.36 -7.04
CA ALA A 71 5.61 2.03 -7.32
C ALA A 71 5.44 0.56 -7.71
N TYR A 72 6.29 0.03 -8.60
CA TYR A 72 6.28 -1.39 -8.93
C TYR A 72 6.62 -2.28 -7.74
N ALA A 73 7.68 -1.95 -6.99
CA ALA A 73 8.09 -2.71 -5.81
C ALA A 73 6.98 -2.76 -4.75
N ASN A 74 6.35 -1.63 -4.44
CA ASN A 74 5.23 -1.56 -3.51
C ASN A 74 4.02 -2.37 -3.99
N ARG A 75 3.70 -2.36 -5.29
CA ARG A 75 2.63 -3.22 -5.85
C ARG A 75 2.97 -4.70 -5.77
N THR A 76 4.23 -5.07 -5.99
CA THR A 76 4.70 -6.44 -5.77
C THR A 76 4.56 -6.83 -4.30
N GLN A 77 4.86 -5.93 -3.37
CA GLN A 77 4.63 -6.19 -1.94
C GLN A 77 3.16 -6.42 -1.61
N VAL A 78 2.27 -5.58 -2.15
CA VAL A 78 0.83 -5.76 -2.06
C VAL A 78 0.42 -7.15 -2.58
N SER A 79 0.94 -7.57 -3.73
CA SER A 79 0.65 -8.90 -4.30
C SER A 79 1.07 -10.04 -3.36
N HIS A 80 2.27 -9.99 -2.78
CA HIS A 80 2.71 -10.99 -1.80
C HIS A 80 1.83 -11.01 -0.55
N TYR A 81 1.36 -9.86 -0.06
CA TYR A 81 0.41 -9.80 1.04
C TYR A 81 -0.96 -10.39 0.67
N VAL A 82 -1.45 -10.14 -0.55
CA VAL A 82 -2.68 -10.77 -1.06
C VAL A 82 -2.51 -12.29 -1.11
N SER A 83 -1.37 -12.79 -1.58
CA SER A 83 -1.07 -14.23 -1.58
C SER A 83 -1.00 -14.82 -0.16
N ALA A 84 -0.38 -14.13 0.80
CA ALA A 84 -0.36 -14.55 2.19
C ALA A 84 -1.79 -14.64 2.78
N MET A 85 -2.64 -13.65 2.50
CA MET A 85 -4.05 -13.69 2.87
C MET A 85 -4.80 -14.87 2.23
N MET A 86 -4.49 -15.23 0.98
CA MET A 86 -5.11 -16.38 0.34
C MET A 86 -4.79 -17.71 1.03
N TRP A 87 -3.55 -17.88 1.47
CA TRP A 87 -3.12 -19.04 2.24
C TRP A 87 -3.81 -19.09 3.60
N GLN A 88 -3.91 -17.94 4.28
CA GLN A 88 -4.64 -17.81 5.53
C GLN A 88 -6.12 -18.20 5.36
N SER A 89 -6.75 -17.72 4.29
CA SER A 89 -8.12 -18.10 3.92
C SER A 89 -8.27 -19.59 3.67
N LEU A 90 -7.25 -20.27 3.13
CA LEU A 90 -7.34 -21.71 2.82
C LEU A 90 -7.40 -22.53 4.10
N LEU A 91 -6.61 -22.13 5.10
CA LEU A 91 -6.67 -22.74 6.42
C LEU A 91 -8.04 -22.55 7.06
N SER A 92 -8.58 -21.32 7.04
CA SER A 92 -9.90 -21.03 7.65
C SER A 92 -11.00 -21.91 7.07
N LEU A 93 -10.95 -22.13 5.76
CA LEU A 93 -11.85 -23.02 5.05
C LEU A 93 -11.70 -24.50 5.44
N ILE A 94 -10.48 -25.03 5.53
CA ILE A 94 -10.24 -26.43 5.93
C ILE A 94 -10.84 -26.70 7.31
N TYR A 95 -10.58 -25.82 8.27
CA TYR A 95 -11.12 -25.96 9.63
C TYR A 95 -12.63 -25.66 9.68
N SER A 96 -13.15 -24.79 8.80
CA SER A 96 -14.59 -24.56 8.65
C SER A 96 -15.31 -25.83 8.23
N ALA A 97 -14.77 -26.53 7.22
CA ALA A 97 -15.32 -27.80 6.76
C ALA A 97 -15.26 -28.87 7.86
N GLU A 98 -14.15 -28.98 8.59
CA GLU A 98 -14.04 -29.89 9.75
C GLU A 98 -15.13 -29.61 10.80
N ALA A 99 -15.32 -28.34 11.16
CA ALA A 99 -16.34 -27.94 12.11
C ALA A 99 -17.75 -28.26 11.59
N PHE A 100 -18.02 -28.00 10.31
CA PHE A 100 -19.31 -28.28 9.67
C PHE A 100 -19.65 -29.77 9.67
N LEU A 101 -18.71 -30.62 9.27
CA LEU A 101 -18.90 -32.07 9.28
C LEU A 101 -19.11 -32.63 10.68
N THR A 102 -18.49 -32.00 11.69
CA THR A 102 -18.70 -32.32 13.10
C THR A 102 -20.10 -31.91 13.57
N ASP A 103 -20.60 -30.76 13.12
CA ASP A 103 -21.96 -30.29 13.41
C ASP A 103 -23.03 -31.18 12.76
N ILE A 104 -22.81 -31.70 11.55
CA ILE A 104 -23.71 -32.69 10.93
C ILE A 104 -23.83 -33.94 11.82
N PHE A 105 -22.72 -34.42 12.38
CA PHE A 105 -22.76 -35.56 13.31
C PHE A 105 -23.51 -35.21 14.61
N GLY A 106 -23.26 -34.02 15.17
CA GLY A 106 -23.97 -33.51 16.33
C GLY A 106 -25.48 -33.38 16.10
N PHE A 107 -25.88 -32.95 14.90
CA PHE A 107 -27.27 -32.83 14.48
C PHE A 107 -27.97 -34.19 14.50
N MET A 108 -27.39 -35.21 13.82
CA MET A 108 -27.93 -36.57 13.81
C MET A 108 -28.06 -37.14 15.22
N LYS A 109 -27.09 -36.84 16.10
CA LYS A 109 -27.11 -37.29 17.50
C LYS A 109 -28.17 -36.58 18.35
N THR A 110 -28.38 -35.29 18.12
CA THR A 110 -29.41 -34.50 18.82
C THR A 110 -30.82 -34.99 18.46
N LEU A 111 -31.03 -35.46 17.23
CA LEU A 111 -32.30 -36.04 16.77
C LEU A 111 -32.59 -37.45 17.31
N ASN A 112 -31.60 -38.14 17.89
CA ASN A 112 -31.76 -39.49 18.41
C ASN A 112 -31.57 -39.53 19.94
N PRO A 113 -32.54 -39.04 20.74
CA PRO A 113 -32.44 -38.94 22.19
C PRO A 113 -32.40 -40.31 22.91
N CYS A 114 -32.80 -41.38 22.21
CA CYS A 114 -32.71 -42.76 22.71
C CYS A 114 -31.38 -43.45 22.37
N SER A 115 -30.50 -42.81 21.58
CA SER A 115 -29.15 -43.34 21.36
C SER A 115 -28.26 -43.18 22.60
N GLY A 116 -27.99 -44.29 23.29
CA GLY A 116 -27.15 -44.33 24.49
C GLY A 116 -27.94 -44.19 25.79
N THR A 117 -27.38 -43.54 26.82
CA THR A 117 -28.08 -43.39 28.11
C THR A 117 -29.17 -42.32 28.01
N PRO A 118 -30.46 -42.66 28.26
CA PRO A 118 -31.56 -41.70 28.18
C PRO A 118 -31.37 -40.52 29.15
N SER A 119 -31.89 -39.34 28.80
CA SER A 119 -31.77 -38.13 29.63
C SER A 119 -33.09 -37.74 30.29
N GLY A 120 -33.09 -37.63 31.62
CA GLY A 120 -34.28 -37.24 32.38
C GLY A 120 -35.34 -38.35 32.47
N ILE A 121 -36.33 -38.17 33.35
CA ILE A 121 -37.34 -39.19 33.66
C ILE A 121 -38.18 -39.54 32.41
N PHE A 122 -38.52 -38.54 31.60
CA PHE A 122 -39.33 -38.72 30.39
C PHE A 122 -38.70 -39.69 29.38
N TRP A 123 -37.45 -39.46 28.96
CA TRP A 123 -36.79 -40.34 27.98
C TRP A 123 -36.42 -41.71 28.55
N THR A 124 -36.12 -41.81 29.85
CA THR A 124 -35.88 -43.11 30.50
C THR A 124 -37.11 -44.02 30.45
N VAL A 125 -38.31 -43.46 30.49
CA VAL A 125 -39.58 -44.22 30.34
C VAL A 125 -39.96 -44.40 28.87
N ALA A 126 -39.80 -43.38 28.04
CA ALA A 126 -40.23 -43.40 26.64
C ALA A 126 -39.36 -44.28 25.74
N CYS A 127 -38.03 -44.29 25.93
CA CYS A 127 -37.11 -45.01 25.04
C CYS A 127 -37.32 -46.54 25.07
N PRO A 128 -37.48 -47.21 26.23
CA PRO A 128 -37.80 -48.65 26.26
C PRO A 128 -39.11 -48.99 25.54
N ILE A 129 -40.10 -48.10 25.56
CA ILE A 129 -41.39 -48.29 24.87
C ILE A 129 -41.20 -48.13 23.36
N LEU A 130 -40.53 -47.07 22.92
CA LEU A 130 -40.26 -46.81 21.51
C LEU A 130 -39.37 -47.89 20.87
N GLU A 131 -38.44 -48.46 21.63
CA GLU A 131 -37.50 -49.48 21.14
C GLU A 131 -38.06 -50.90 21.15
N ASN A 132 -39.00 -51.23 22.04
CA ASN A 132 -39.45 -52.62 22.24
C ASN A 132 -40.94 -52.87 21.96
N VAL A 133 -41.77 -51.84 21.90
CA VAL A 133 -43.23 -51.99 21.74
C VAL A 133 -43.68 -51.71 20.30
N ILE A 134 -42.97 -50.85 19.56
CA ILE A 134 -43.33 -50.50 18.18
C ILE A 134 -42.30 -51.10 17.21
N PRO A 135 -42.62 -52.22 16.53
CA PRO A 135 -41.63 -53.00 15.76
C PRO A 135 -40.98 -52.20 14.62
N TYR A 136 -41.73 -51.31 13.96
CA TYR A 136 -41.21 -50.45 12.89
C TYR A 136 -40.27 -49.36 13.40
N VAL A 137 -40.51 -48.81 14.61
CA VAL A 137 -39.69 -47.74 15.19
C VAL A 137 -38.36 -48.29 15.70
N SER A 138 -38.34 -49.50 16.27
CA SER A 138 -37.12 -50.18 16.69
C SER A 138 -36.13 -50.38 15.53
N ALA A 139 -36.63 -50.77 14.35
CA ALA A 139 -35.80 -50.95 13.16
C ALA A 139 -35.19 -49.63 12.67
N VAL A 140 -35.98 -48.54 12.68
CA VAL A 140 -35.54 -47.22 12.26
C VAL A 140 -34.47 -46.64 13.19
N ILE A 141 -34.66 -46.72 14.51
CA ILE A 141 -33.69 -46.22 15.50
C ILE A 141 -32.35 -46.96 15.36
N LYS A 142 -32.38 -48.30 15.21
CA LYS A 142 -31.18 -49.12 14.99
C LYS A 142 -30.49 -48.80 13.67
N ALA A 143 -31.26 -48.56 12.60
CA ALA A 143 -30.71 -48.19 11.29
C ALA A 143 -30.01 -46.82 11.34
N ILE A 144 -30.64 -45.82 11.98
CA ILE A 144 -30.05 -44.49 12.19
C ILE A 144 -28.75 -44.58 13.00
N GLY A 145 -28.74 -45.40 14.07
CA GLY A 145 -27.53 -45.65 14.86
C GLY A 145 -26.38 -46.21 14.02
N ARG A 146 -26.65 -47.21 13.15
CA ARG A 146 -25.64 -47.76 12.23
C ARG A 146 -25.11 -46.73 11.25
N ILE A 147 -25.98 -45.90 10.68
CA ILE A 147 -25.60 -44.82 9.74
C ILE A 147 -24.72 -43.79 10.47
N MET A 148 -25.08 -43.42 11.69
CA MET A 148 -24.30 -42.49 12.52
C MET A 148 -22.92 -43.04 12.86
N ASP A 149 -22.83 -44.31 13.27
CA ASP A 149 -21.55 -44.97 13.56
C ASP A 149 -20.67 -45.09 12.32
N ALA A 150 -21.28 -45.41 11.16
CA ALA A 150 -20.60 -45.42 9.87
C ALA A 150 -20.09 -44.02 9.49
N TYR A 151 -20.91 -42.96 9.61
CA TYR A 151 -20.47 -41.59 9.36
C TYR A 151 -19.31 -41.19 10.28
N ARG A 152 -19.43 -41.49 11.58
CA ARG A 152 -18.40 -41.18 12.58
C ARG A 152 -17.08 -41.88 12.27
N ASN A 153 -17.11 -43.19 12.05
CA ASN A 153 -15.91 -44.01 11.98
C ASN A 153 -15.32 -44.12 10.57
N SER A 154 -16.15 -44.10 9.53
CA SER A 154 -15.74 -44.28 8.14
C SER A 154 -15.57 -42.96 7.37
N PHE A 155 -16.14 -41.85 7.86
CA PHE A 155 -16.07 -40.57 7.16
C PHE A 155 -15.43 -39.45 8.00
N LEU A 156 -16.04 -39.07 9.13
CA LEU A 156 -15.61 -37.94 9.95
C LEU A 156 -14.22 -38.15 10.57
N ARG A 157 -14.01 -39.27 11.27
CA ARG A 157 -12.73 -39.59 11.92
C ARG A 157 -11.56 -39.66 10.93
N PRO A 158 -11.66 -40.35 9.78
CA PRO A 158 -10.59 -40.36 8.79
C PRO A 158 -10.22 -38.96 8.28
N ILE A 159 -11.20 -38.10 7.97
CA ILE A 159 -10.95 -36.71 7.55
C ILE A 159 -10.23 -35.94 8.65
N GLN A 160 -10.71 -36.01 9.89
CA GLN A 160 -10.09 -35.36 11.04
C GLN A 160 -8.66 -35.88 11.28
N GLN A 161 -8.41 -37.19 11.13
CA GLN A 161 -7.09 -37.78 11.23
C GLN A 161 -6.14 -37.29 10.13
N VAL A 162 -6.62 -37.16 8.89
CA VAL A 162 -5.84 -36.60 7.78
C VAL A 162 -5.46 -35.14 8.06
N ILE A 163 -6.42 -34.31 8.47
CA ILE A 163 -6.18 -32.89 8.81
C ILE A 163 -5.15 -32.79 9.95
N ARG A 164 -5.33 -33.56 11.02
CA ARG A 164 -4.42 -33.60 12.19
C ARG A 164 -3.03 -34.12 11.83
N ARG A 165 -2.93 -35.12 10.95
CA ARG A 165 -1.64 -35.70 10.52
C ARG A 165 -0.87 -34.77 9.58
N LEU A 166 -1.57 -34.16 8.62
CA LEU A 166 -0.96 -33.23 7.67
C LEU A 166 -0.56 -31.91 8.33
N ASN A 167 -1.32 -31.50 9.35
CA ASN A 167 -1.20 -30.23 10.07
C ASN A 167 -0.89 -29.06 9.10
N PRO A 168 -1.82 -28.73 8.19
CA PRO A 168 -1.59 -27.68 7.19
C PRO A 168 -1.32 -26.33 7.85
N ASP A 169 -1.84 -26.12 9.05
CA ASP A 169 -1.68 -24.91 9.85
C ASP A 169 -0.23 -24.65 10.26
N ASP A 170 0.50 -25.67 10.70
CA ASP A 170 1.93 -25.56 11.00
C ASP A 170 2.75 -25.17 9.76
N LYS A 171 2.51 -25.84 8.62
CA LYS A 171 3.27 -25.59 7.39
C LYS A 171 2.96 -24.23 6.77
N ILE A 172 1.67 -23.92 6.62
CA ILE A 172 1.24 -22.69 5.98
C ILE A 172 1.55 -21.49 6.89
N GLY A 173 1.27 -21.62 8.19
CA GLY A 173 1.48 -20.56 9.18
C GLY A 173 2.95 -20.26 9.44
N LYS A 174 3.81 -21.27 9.64
CA LYS A 174 5.23 -21.04 10.03
C LYS A 174 6.17 -20.80 8.86
N TRP A 175 5.85 -21.31 7.67
CA TRP A 175 6.76 -21.24 6.53
C TRP A 175 6.21 -20.39 5.39
N LEU A 176 4.99 -20.68 4.93
CA LEU A 176 4.48 -20.11 3.69
C LEU A 176 4.08 -18.63 3.82
N ILE A 177 3.36 -18.28 4.89
CA ILE A 177 2.97 -16.90 5.17
C ILE A 177 4.21 -16.01 5.47
N PRO A 178 5.15 -16.44 6.33
CA PRO A 178 6.40 -15.69 6.55
C PRO A 178 7.28 -15.57 5.30
N ALA A 179 7.28 -16.55 4.39
CA ALA A 179 8.03 -16.47 3.13
C ALA A 179 7.59 -15.28 2.27
N HIS A 180 6.28 -15.02 2.16
CA HIS A 180 5.77 -13.83 1.47
C HIS A 180 6.27 -12.52 2.10
N ARG A 181 6.43 -12.50 3.43
CA ARG A 181 7.00 -11.35 4.14
C ARG A 181 8.49 -11.18 3.86
N VAL A 182 9.25 -12.28 3.74
CA VAL A 182 10.66 -12.23 3.32
C VAL A 182 10.79 -11.66 1.91
N LEU A 183 9.95 -12.10 0.97
CA LEU A 183 9.91 -11.54 -0.39
C LEU A 183 9.62 -10.04 -0.39
N ASN A 184 8.74 -9.57 0.50
CA ASN A 184 8.50 -8.12 0.67
C ASN A 184 9.73 -7.37 1.17
N GLY A 185 10.47 -7.96 2.10
CA GLY A 185 11.74 -7.41 2.57
C GLY A 185 12.77 -7.27 1.44
N VAL A 186 12.83 -8.24 0.51
CA VAL A 186 13.68 -8.15 -0.68
C VAL A 186 13.26 -6.99 -1.59
N MET A 187 11.96 -6.80 -1.83
CA MET A 187 11.46 -5.67 -2.64
C MET A 187 11.79 -4.31 -2.01
N TYR A 188 11.73 -4.23 -0.68
CA TYR A 188 12.12 -3.02 0.03
C TYR A 188 13.63 -2.76 -0.05
N PHE A 189 14.45 -3.79 0.16
CA PHE A 189 15.91 -3.67 0.02
C PHE A 189 16.31 -3.20 -1.39
N ALA A 190 15.70 -3.78 -2.43
CA ALA A 190 15.91 -3.33 -3.81
C ALA A 190 15.50 -1.86 -3.99
N SER A 191 14.39 -1.43 -3.38
CA SER A 191 13.95 -0.03 -3.41
C SER A 191 14.94 0.90 -2.72
N GLN A 192 15.54 0.50 -1.59
CA GLN A 192 16.59 1.27 -0.92
C GLN A 192 17.85 1.40 -1.78
N ALA A 193 18.25 0.34 -2.48
CA ALA A 193 19.39 0.40 -3.39
C ALA A 193 19.13 1.37 -4.56
N VAL A 194 17.94 1.32 -5.16
CA VAL A 194 17.53 2.27 -6.21
C VAL A 194 17.46 3.71 -5.68
N MET A 195 16.97 3.90 -4.45
CA MET A 195 16.95 5.21 -3.79
C MET A 195 18.34 5.80 -3.62
N MET A 196 19.29 5.00 -3.16
CA MET A 196 20.67 5.45 -2.99
C MET A 196 21.33 5.75 -4.33
N SER A 197 21.16 4.87 -5.30
CA SER A 197 21.66 5.09 -6.66
C SER A 197 21.11 6.38 -7.26
N ALA A 198 19.79 6.62 -7.17
CA ALA A 198 19.18 7.86 -7.65
C ALA A 198 19.72 9.09 -6.91
N SER A 199 19.85 9.00 -5.58
CA SER A 199 20.40 10.08 -4.76
C SER A 199 21.85 10.43 -5.12
N THR A 200 22.69 9.45 -5.46
CA THR A 200 24.07 9.69 -5.92
C THR A 200 24.11 10.22 -7.36
N HIS A 201 23.21 9.76 -8.22
CA HIS A 201 23.11 10.24 -9.60
C HIS A 201 22.71 11.72 -9.67
N VAL A 202 21.82 12.18 -8.78
CA VAL A 202 21.43 13.59 -8.66
C VAL A 202 22.63 14.49 -8.33
N THR A 203 23.68 13.99 -7.68
CA THR A 203 24.87 14.78 -7.35
C THR A 203 26.05 14.58 -8.31
N GLN A 204 26.27 13.36 -8.81
CA GLN A 204 27.51 13.01 -9.52
C GLN A 204 27.38 12.93 -11.05
N THR A 205 26.29 12.37 -11.59
CA THR A 205 26.15 12.18 -13.05
C THR A 205 25.73 13.42 -13.82
N THR A 206 25.39 14.49 -13.10
CA THR A 206 25.20 15.80 -13.71
C THR A 206 26.49 16.27 -14.39
N GLN A 207 27.66 15.93 -13.84
CA GLN A 207 28.95 16.29 -14.42
C GLN A 207 29.16 15.64 -15.80
N THR A 208 28.87 14.33 -15.95
CA THR A 208 29.05 13.64 -17.24
C THR A 208 28.15 14.20 -18.32
N VAL A 209 26.87 14.49 -17.99
CA VAL A 209 25.94 15.12 -18.94
C VAL A 209 26.43 16.52 -19.33
N ILE A 210 27.03 17.25 -18.39
CA ILE A 210 27.55 18.58 -18.66
C ILE A 210 28.80 18.52 -19.53
N ASP A 211 29.75 17.64 -19.21
CA ASP A 211 31.00 17.45 -19.97
C ASP A 211 30.71 16.99 -21.41
N ASP A 212 29.73 16.10 -21.60
CA ASP A 212 29.32 15.62 -22.93
C ASP A 212 28.69 16.72 -23.81
N ASN A 213 28.10 17.76 -23.21
CA ASN A 213 27.49 18.88 -23.93
C ASN A 213 28.43 20.10 -24.05
N ASP A 214 29.22 20.39 -23.02
CA ASP A 214 30.18 21.49 -22.96
C ASP A 214 31.31 21.20 -21.95
N SER A 215 32.40 20.59 -22.44
CA SER A 215 33.59 20.25 -21.64
C SER A 215 34.43 21.45 -21.20
N ASN A 216 34.08 22.67 -21.65
CA ASN A 216 34.80 23.90 -21.37
C ASN A 216 34.22 24.67 -20.15
N ILE A 217 33.34 24.04 -19.37
CA ILE A 217 32.75 24.61 -18.16
C ILE A 217 33.47 24.08 -16.91
N SER A 218 34.04 24.97 -16.08
CA SER A 218 34.53 24.60 -14.74
C SER A 218 33.48 24.85 -13.66
N SER A 219 32.54 23.94 -13.53
CA SER A 219 31.30 24.17 -12.77
C SER A 219 31.24 23.44 -11.43
N LEU A 220 32.38 22.94 -10.92
CA LEU A 220 32.39 22.11 -9.71
C LEU A 220 31.75 22.82 -8.49
N ALA A 221 31.99 24.12 -8.31
CA ALA A 221 31.48 24.87 -7.16
C ALA A 221 29.98 25.20 -7.26
N SER A 222 29.49 25.64 -8.43
CA SER A 222 28.06 25.95 -8.62
C SER A 222 27.20 24.69 -8.69
N GLN A 223 27.72 23.60 -9.26
CA GLN A 223 27.04 22.31 -9.32
C GLN A 223 26.97 21.60 -7.97
N LEU A 224 28.02 21.64 -7.15
CA LEU A 224 27.96 21.05 -5.81
C LEU A 224 26.85 21.71 -4.98
N ALA A 225 26.68 23.03 -5.09
CA ALA A 225 25.63 23.74 -4.38
C ALA A 225 24.21 23.34 -4.87
N THR A 226 23.95 23.28 -6.17
CA THR A 226 22.61 22.94 -6.70
C THR A 226 22.32 21.44 -6.69
N GLY A 227 23.34 20.59 -6.83
CA GLY A 227 23.25 19.13 -6.73
C GLY A 227 22.92 18.67 -5.31
N LEU A 228 23.60 19.19 -4.28
CA LEU A 228 23.27 18.92 -2.87
C LEU A 228 21.86 19.40 -2.52
N TYR A 229 21.44 20.53 -3.10
CA TYR A 229 20.11 21.05 -2.90
C TYR A 229 19.03 20.15 -3.53
N SER A 230 19.24 19.72 -4.78
CA SER A 230 18.35 18.77 -5.48
C SER A 230 18.27 17.44 -4.75
N GLN A 231 19.40 16.93 -4.24
CA GLN A 231 19.46 15.73 -3.42
C GLN A 231 18.64 15.89 -2.12
N CYS A 232 18.63 17.07 -1.52
CA CYS A 232 17.82 17.36 -0.36
C CYS A 232 16.32 17.37 -0.68
N LEU A 233 15.91 17.96 -1.79
CA LEU A 233 14.52 17.89 -2.27
C LEU A 233 14.07 16.45 -2.56
N PHE A 234 14.92 15.67 -3.24
CA PHE A 234 14.67 14.24 -3.45
C PHE A 234 14.50 13.49 -2.12
N SER A 235 15.36 13.78 -1.14
CA SER A 235 15.27 13.22 0.21
C SER A 235 13.98 13.60 0.93
N GLN A 236 13.49 14.83 0.76
CA GLN A 236 12.25 15.32 1.37
C GLN A 236 11.00 14.61 0.85
N ALA A 237 11.00 14.12 -0.39
CA ALA A 237 9.88 13.34 -0.95
C ALA A 237 9.68 11.97 -0.25
N HIS A 238 10.68 11.48 0.49
CA HIS A 238 10.65 10.19 1.16
C HIS A 238 10.24 10.31 2.63
N SER A 239 9.38 9.38 3.08
CA SER A 239 8.96 9.31 4.48
C SER A 239 9.99 8.56 5.36
N PRO A 240 10.50 9.17 6.45
CA PRO A 240 11.46 8.53 7.35
C PRO A 240 10.83 7.42 8.22
N TYR A 241 9.50 7.37 8.26
CA TYR A 241 8.75 6.51 9.18
C TYR A 241 8.49 5.10 8.62
N SER A 242 8.57 4.93 7.30
CA SER A 242 8.33 3.65 6.62
C SER A 242 9.54 3.21 5.79
N GLY A 243 9.96 4.04 4.82
CA GLY A 243 11.01 3.69 3.87
C GLY A 243 12.41 4.22 4.21
N GLY A 244 12.47 5.26 5.04
CA GLY A 244 13.71 5.98 5.32
C GLY A 244 13.99 7.06 4.28
N LYS A 245 14.89 7.99 4.62
CA LYS A 245 15.35 9.06 3.70
C LYS A 245 16.78 8.79 3.23
N PRO A 246 17.16 9.11 1.98
CA PRO A 246 18.52 8.92 1.49
C PRO A 246 19.56 9.74 2.27
N LEU A 247 19.23 10.97 2.68
CA LEU A 247 20.12 11.83 3.47
C LEU A 247 20.01 11.63 4.99
N ALA A 248 19.20 10.68 5.46
CA ALA A 248 19.12 10.33 6.88
C ALA A 248 19.18 8.80 7.04
N PRO A 249 20.37 8.17 6.86
CA PRO A 249 20.51 6.71 6.91
C PRO A 249 20.07 6.10 8.25
N ASN A 250 20.16 6.85 9.34
CA ASN A 250 19.65 6.46 10.66
C ASN A 250 18.12 6.24 10.71
N THR A 251 17.38 6.72 9.70
CA THR A 251 15.93 6.49 9.59
C THR A 251 15.57 5.18 8.89
N TRP A 252 16.55 4.50 8.29
CA TRP A 252 16.30 3.28 7.53
C TRP A 252 15.84 2.15 8.42
N LYS A 253 14.82 1.44 7.95
CA LYS A 253 14.26 0.30 8.67
C LYS A 253 14.96 -0.99 8.25
N ASN A 254 14.99 -1.97 9.16
CA ASN A 254 15.43 -3.33 8.83
C ASN A 254 14.49 -3.93 7.76
N PRO A 255 15.00 -4.36 6.59
CA PRO A 255 14.17 -4.90 5.52
C PRO A 255 13.30 -6.09 5.91
N PHE A 256 13.77 -6.92 6.86
CA PHE A 256 13.06 -8.09 7.37
C PHE A 256 12.40 -7.82 8.72
N GLY A 257 12.61 -6.63 9.29
CA GLY A 257 11.87 -6.11 10.43
C GLY A 257 10.46 -5.68 10.04
N ALA A 258 9.61 -5.44 11.04
CA ALA A 258 8.29 -4.89 10.81
C ALA A 258 8.28 -3.41 11.14
N LEU A 259 7.35 -2.68 10.54
CA LEU A 259 6.94 -1.37 11.04
C LEU A 259 6.36 -1.54 12.45
N ASP A 260 6.52 -0.51 13.27
CA ASP A 260 6.11 -0.56 14.68
C ASP A 260 4.59 -0.82 14.80
N VAL A 261 4.26 -2.03 15.27
CA VAL A 261 2.88 -2.50 15.44
C VAL A 261 2.19 -1.84 16.65
N THR A 262 2.94 -1.18 17.55
CA THR A 262 2.37 -0.48 18.70
C THR A 262 1.76 0.87 18.31
N LYS A 263 2.19 1.44 17.18
CA LYS A 263 1.71 2.74 16.68
C LYS A 263 0.37 2.61 15.98
N LYS A 264 -0.66 3.18 16.59
CA LYS A 264 -2.07 3.01 16.15
C LYS A 264 -2.81 4.33 15.97
N ASP A 265 -2.26 5.42 16.51
CA ASP A 265 -2.94 6.70 16.66
C ASP A 265 -3.25 7.42 15.36
N ARG A 266 -4.21 8.36 15.48
CA ARG A 266 -4.68 9.21 14.39
C ARG A 266 -3.52 9.82 13.59
N ASN A 267 -2.77 10.62 14.32
CA ASN A 267 -1.73 11.44 13.75
C ASN A 267 -0.37 10.76 13.81
N ASP A 268 -0.31 9.45 14.07
CA ASP A 268 0.96 8.74 14.05
C ASP A 268 1.41 8.46 12.59
N PRO A 269 2.63 8.84 12.21
CA PRO A 269 3.11 8.71 10.85
C PRO A 269 3.39 7.27 10.42
N ILE A 270 3.83 6.40 11.34
CA ILE A 270 3.99 4.97 11.05
C ILE A 270 2.61 4.38 10.79
N ALA A 271 1.61 4.72 11.62
CA ALA A 271 0.25 4.26 11.43
C ALA A 271 -0.35 4.73 10.09
N ARG A 272 -0.04 5.94 9.61
CA ARG A 272 -0.49 6.45 8.28
C ARG A 272 0.07 5.63 7.12
N ALA A 273 1.37 5.35 7.16
CA ALA A 273 2.00 4.51 6.14
C ALA A 273 1.37 3.11 6.15
N LYS A 274 1.26 2.50 7.33
CA LYS A 274 0.60 1.19 7.54
C LYS A 274 -0.81 1.13 6.94
N ARG A 275 -1.64 2.16 7.18
CA ARG A 275 -2.99 2.30 6.59
C ARG A 275 -3.00 2.31 5.07
N SER A 276 -2.01 2.95 4.46
CA SER A 276 -1.92 3.04 3.00
C SER A 276 -1.68 1.65 2.40
N MET A 277 -0.69 0.93 2.91
CA MET A 277 -0.37 -0.43 2.46
C MET A 277 -1.50 -1.41 2.78
N GLY A 278 -2.02 -1.42 4.02
CA GLY A 278 -3.06 -2.34 4.42
C GLY A 278 -4.43 -2.06 3.78
N GLY A 279 -4.77 -0.79 3.57
CA GLY A 279 -5.96 -0.37 2.82
C GLY A 279 -5.89 -0.78 1.36
N ILE A 280 -4.78 -0.50 0.67
CA ILE A 280 -4.58 -0.91 -0.73
C ILE A 280 -4.62 -2.43 -0.84
N THR A 281 -3.89 -3.15 0.01
CA THR A 281 -3.87 -4.62 0.04
C THR A 281 -5.26 -5.23 0.25
N ASN A 282 -6.09 -4.60 1.08
CA ASN A 282 -7.47 -5.02 1.28
C ASN A 282 -8.38 -4.70 0.09
N ALA A 283 -8.12 -3.60 -0.63
CA ALA A 283 -8.88 -3.18 -1.80
C ALA A 283 -8.48 -3.92 -3.09
N THR A 284 -7.21 -4.32 -3.24
CA THR A 284 -6.70 -5.10 -4.38
C THR A 284 -7.08 -6.57 -4.34
N ARG A 285 -8.03 -6.95 -3.48
CA ARG A 285 -8.62 -8.29 -3.54
C ARG A 285 -9.35 -8.43 -4.87
N TYR A 286 -9.17 -9.57 -5.52
CA TYR A 286 -9.92 -9.95 -6.71
C TYR A 286 -11.42 -9.98 -6.38
N GLY A 287 -12.11 -8.90 -6.70
CA GLY A 287 -13.55 -8.90 -6.90
C GLY A 287 -13.79 -9.51 -8.27
N CYS A 288 -14.25 -10.76 -8.31
CA CYS A 288 -14.97 -11.20 -9.50
C CYS A 288 -16.17 -10.26 -9.64
N ASP A 289 -16.25 -9.59 -10.77
CA ASP A 289 -17.39 -8.74 -11.13
C ASP A 289 -18.70 -9.50 -10.87
N ALA A 290 -19.72 -8.81 -10.36
CA ALA A 290 -21.02 -9.39 -10.05
C ALA A 290 -21.74 -9.93 -11.31
N GLN A 291 -21.18 -9.69 -12.50
CA GLN A 291 -21.75 -9.99 -13.80
C GLN A 291 -21.07 -11.17 -14.55
N GLY A 292 -20.52 -12.15 -13.83
CA GLY A 292 -20.38 -13.51 -14.38
C GLY A 292 -19.25 -13.78 -15.39
N GLY A 293 -18.18 -12.98 -15.38
CA GLY A 293 -16.96 -13.36 -16.11
C GLY A 293 -16.29 -14.59 -15.48
N ALA A 294 -15.83 -15.54 -16.30
CA ALA A 294 -15.07 -16.70 -15.85
C ALA A 294 -13.77 -16.25 -15.16
N CYS A 295 -13.75 -16.32 -13.83
CA CYS A 295 -12.54 -16.05 -13.06
C CYS A 295 -11.53 -17.19 -13.30
N PRO A 296 -10.22 -16.90 -13.43
CA PRO A 296 -9.20 -17.94 -13.39
C PRO A 296 -9.40 -18.76 -12.12
N GLN A 297 -9.80 -20.02 -12.28
CA GLN A 297 -10.11 -20.94 -11.19
C GLN A 297 -8.88 -21.03 -10.28
N GLY A 298 -8.93 -20.39 -9.10
CA GLY A 298 -7.82 -20.43 -8.13
C GLY A 298 -7.73 -19.25 -7.16
N PHE A 299 -8.29 -18.08 -7.49
CA PHE A 299 -8.04 -16.82 -6.74
C PHE A 299 -9.31 -16.14 -6.20
N ILE A 300 -10.28 -16.93 -5.74
CA ILE A 300 -11.57 -16.45 -5.23
C ILE A 300 -11.53 -16.28 -3.69
N THR A 301 -12.08 -15.16 -3.18
CA THR A 301 -12.39 -14.97 -1.74
C THR A 301 -13.79 -15.47 -1.37
N SER A 302 -14.73 -15.50 -2.31
CA SER A 302 -16.01 -16.23 -2.24
C SER A 302 -15.83 -17.74 -2.45
N ARG A 303 -15.16 -18.42 -1.53
CA ARG A 303 -14.91 -19.87 -1.64
C ARG A 303 -16.15 -20.63 -1.24
N ARG A 304 -16.61 -21.55 -2.07
CA ARG A 304 -17.79 -22.38 -1.78
C ARG A 304 -17.35 -23.72 -1.19
N MET A 305 -18.22 -24.34 -0.38
CA MET A 305 -17.85 -25.54 0.38
C MET A 305 -17.86 -26.80 -0.50
N GLY A 306 -18.73 -26.86 -1.51
CA GLY A 306 -18.79 -27.96 -2.47
C GLY A 306 -17.58 -28.03 -3.40
N ASP A 307 -16.96 -26.90 -3.72
CA ASP A 307 -15.78 -26.84 -4.62
C ASP A 307 -14.50 -27.43 -4.01
N LEU A 308 -14.47 -27.70 -2.69
CA LEU A 308 -13.29 -28.23 -1.99
C LEU A 308 -13.52 -29.61 -1.35
N LEU A 309 -14.76 -30.03 -1.13
CA LEU A 309 -15.03 -31.37 -0.64
C LEU A 309 -14.88 -32.35 -1.81
N PRO A 310 -14.05 -33.40 -1.71
CA PRO A 310 -13.94 -34.43 -2.75
C PRO A 310 -15.21 -35.29 -2.75
N LEU A 311 -16.30 -34.74 -3.27
CA LEU A 311 -17.57 -35.42 -3.43
C LEU A 311 -17.54 -36.14 -4.79
N PRO A 312 -17.79 -37.46 -4.85
CA PRO A 312 -17.96 -38.15 -6.12
C PRO A 312 -19.14 -37.56 -6.90
N ASP A 313 -19.09 -37.60 -8.24
CA ASP A 313 -20.05 -36.93 -9.13
C ASP A 313 -21.52 -37.30 -8.86
N MET A 314 -21.77 -38.51 -8.36
CA MET A 314 -23.10 -38.99 -7.93
C MET A 314 -23.72 -38.12 -6.82
N LEU A 315 -22.90 -37.40 -6.04
CA LEU A 315 -23.32 -36.47 -4.99
C LEU A 315 -23.27 -35.00 -5.47
N GLY A 316 -23.37 -34.74 -6.77
CA GLY A 316 -23.39 -33.39 -7.35
C GLY A 316 -24.46 -32.49 -6.73
N PHE A 317 -25.63 -33.02 -6.37
CA PHE A 317 -26.67 -32.25 -5.66
C PHE A 317 -26.21 -31.72 -4.29
N MET A 318 -25.35 -32.47 -3.58
CA MET A 318 -24.76 -32.03 -2.31
C MET A 318 -23.72 -30.93 -2.55
N ARG A 319 -22.96 -31.05 -3.64
CA ARG A 319 -22.01 -30.01 -4.05
C ARG A 319 -22.74 -28.70 -4.33
N ASP A 320 -23.83 -28.76 -5.09
CA ASP A 320 -24.63 -27.59 -5.46
C ASP A 320 -25.34 -27.00 -4.23
N LEU A 321 -25.90 -27.84 -3.35
CA LEU A 321 -26.42 -27.47 -2.04
C LEU A 321 -25.39 -26.73 -1.17
N PHE A 322 -24.17 -27.27 -1.09
CA PHE A 322 -23.08 -26.65 -0.33
C PHE A 322 -22.53 -25.38 -0.97
N ASN A 323 -22.80 -25.17 -2.25
CA ASN A 323 -22.30 -24.06 -3.04
C ASN A 323 -23.24 -22.86 -3.08
N ASP A 324 -24.53 -23.11 -3.26
CA ASP A 324 -25.54 -22.05 -3.43
C ASP A 324 -26.29 -21.73 -2.14
N GLY A 325 -26.15 -22.59 -1.12
CA GLY A 325 -26.91 -22.48 0.11
C GLY A 325 -28.38 -22.87 -0.08
N ILE A 326 -29.10 -23.01 1.03
CA ILE A 326 -30.56 -23.21 1.02
C ILE A 326 -31.19 -22.27 2.03
N ASP A 327 -32.34 -21.69 1.68
CA ASP A 327 -33.17 -20.93 2.60
C ASP A 327 -34.64 -21.34 2.47
N THR A 328 -35.08 -22.26 3.32
CA THR A 328 -36.48 -22.68 3.41
C THR A 328 -37.00 -22.45 4.84
N PRO A 329 -38.32 -22.36 5.04
CA PRO A 329 -38.91 -22.23 6.38
C PRO A 329 -38.51 -23.36 7.35
N VAL A 330 -38.14 -24.53 6.82
CA VAL A 330 -37.83 -25.74 7.59
C VAL A 330 -36.32 -25.96 7.72
N PHE A 331 -35.52 -25.57 6.73
CA PHE A 331 -34.07 -25.72 6.73
C PHE A 331 -33.39 -24.53 6.05
N SER A 332 -32.35 -24.00 6.69
CA SER A 332 -31.50 -22.97 6.10
C SER A 332 -30.03 -23.26 6.35
N PHE A 333 -29.25 -23.17 5.27
CA PHE A 333 -27.80 -23.31 5.24
C PHE A 333 -27.17 -22.22 4.36
N GLY A 334 -26.00 -21.73 4.78
CA GLY A 334 -25.16 -20.89 3.95
C GLY A 334 -23.80 -20.64 4.57
N LYS A 335 -22.88 -20.17 3.73
CA LYS A 335 -21.49 -19.87 4.09
C LYS A 335 -21.16 -18.45 3.70
N LEU A 336 -20.31 -17.79 4.48
CA LEU A 336 -19.70 -16.54 4.08
C LEU A 336 -18.20 -16.60 4.33
N GLY A 337 -17.37 -16.30 3.33
CA GLY A 337 -15.90 -16.21 3.48
C GLY A 337 -15.38 -14.78 3.38
N GLN A 338 -14.49 -14.36 4.28
CA GLN A 338 -13.74 -13.12 4.13
C GLN A 338 -12.33 -13.28 4.72
N THR A 339 -11.35 -12.64 4.10
CA THR A 339 -10.00 -12.54 4.68
C THR A 339 -9.49 -11.14 4.50
N ARG A 340 -8.88 -10.56 5.54
CA ARG A 340 -8.43 -9.18 5.53
C ARG A 340 -7.23 -8.91 6.43
N MET A 341 -6.45 -7.91 6.06
CA MET A 341 -5.62 -7.19 7.01
C MET A 341 -6.52 -6.46 8.00
N LEU A 342 -6.11 -6.47 9.26
CA LEU A 342 -6.83 -5.86 10.37
C LEU A 342 -6.03 -4.67 10.93
N SER A 343 -6.75 -3.63 11.36
CA SER A 343 -6.21 -2.60 12.24
C SER A 343 -6.20 -3.13 13.66
N THR A 344 -5.17 -2.81 14.43
CA THR A 344 -5.10 -3.25 15.81
C THR A 344 -5.79 -2.26 16.73
N GLY A 345 -6.60 -2.80 17.63
CA GLY A 345 -7.48 -2.04 18.52
C GLY A 345 -8.48 -3.01 19.12
N PHE A 346 -8.01 -3.80 20.08
CA PHE A 346 -8.71 -4.94 20.65
C PHE A 346 -9.04 -6.06 19.65
N PRO A 347 -9.10 -7.33 20.09
CA PRO A 347 -8.65 -7.86 21.39
C PRO A 347 -7.33 -8.64 21.26
N ASN A 348 -6.43 -8.46 22.22
CA ASN A 348 -5.21 -9.26 22.32
C ASN A 348 -5.54 -10.69 22.80
N ALA A 349 -4.62 -11.61 22.55
CA ALA A 349 -4.70 -13.01 22.92
C ALA A 349 -5.21 -13.27 24.35
N ALA A 350 -4.71 -12.50 25.31
CA ALA A 350 -5.03 -12.66 26.73
C ALA A 350 -6.45 -12.22 27.08
N ALA A 351 -6.94 -11.11 26.47
CA ALA A 351 -8.30 -10.62 26.64
C ALA A 351 -9.33 -11.57 26.01
N LEU A 352 -9.01 -12.11 24.83
CA LEU A 352 -9.85 -13.11 24.14
C LEU A 352 -9.99 -14.40 24.95
N LYS A 353 -8.90 -14.90 25.54
CA LYS A 353 -8.90 -16.13 26.34
C LYS A 353 -9.64 -16.00 27.67
N LYS A 354 -9.60 -14.85 28.33
CA LYS A 354 -10.19 -14.63 29.65
C LYS A 354 -11.69 -14.31 29.61
N GLY A 355 -12.30 -14.18 28.42
CA GLY A 355 -13.64 -13.61 28.27
C GLY A 355 -13.75 -12.17 28.80
N ARG A 356 -12.61 -11.52 29.09
CA ARG A 356 -12.53 -10.18 29.67
C ARG A 356 -11.87 -9.25 28.65
N GLY A 357 -12.74 -8.56 27.94
CA GLY A 357 -12.54 -7.59 26.86
C GLY A 357 -13.94 -7.24 26.34
N PRO A 358 -14.10 -6.50 25.23
CA PRO A 358 -15.38 -6.54 24.51
C PRO A 358 -15.54 -7.98 23.99
N GLY A 359 -16.18 -8.81 24.82
CA GLY A 359 -15.63 -10.15 25.05
C GLY A 359 -16.20 -10.90 26.25
N ASN A 360 -16.92 -10.24 27.17
CA ASN A 360 -18.07 -10.90 27.82
C ASN A 360 -19.08 -11.39 26.75
N ASP A 361 -18.94 -10.88 25.51
CA ASP A 361 -19.78 -11.10 24.35
C ASP A 361 -19.05 -11.75 23.13
N ALA A 362 -17.84 -12.30 23.16
CA ALA A 362 -17.25 -13.05 22.01
C ALA A 362 -17.38 -12.44 20.56
N ARG A 363 -17.09 -11.14 20.35
CA ARG A 363 -17.29 -10.41 19.08
C ARG A 363 -16.40 -10.83 17.89
N ASN A 364 -16.98 -10.91 16.68
CA ASN A 364 -16.23 -11.10 15.43
C ASN A 364 -15.81 -9.75 14.85
N TYR A 365 -14.55 -9.38 15.06
CA TYR A 365 -13.98 -8.13 14.55
C TYR A 365 -13.61 -8.16 13.07
N ILE A 366 -13.62 -9.30 12.38
CA ILE A 366 -13.39 -9.35 10.92
C ILE A 366 -14.57 -8.71 10.17
N ARG A 367 -15.76 -8.69 10.78
CA ARG A 367 -17.00 -8.21 10.14
C ARG A 367 -17.80 -7.22 10.98
N ASP A 368 -17.25 -6.80 12.12
CA ASP A 368 -17.93 -5.83 12.96
C ASP A 368 -18.06 -4.50 12.21
N TRP A 369 -19.29 -4.00 12.07
CA TRP A 369 -19.52 -2.69 11.48
C TRP A 369 -19.07 -1.57 12.43
N ASN A 370 -18.95 -1.84 13.74
CA ASN A 370 -18.38 -0.92 14.72
C ASN A 370 -16.87 -0.81 14.60
N ASP A 371 -16.20 -1.73 13.90
CA ASP A 371 -14.84 -1.47 13.42
C ASP A 371 -14.84 -0.19 12.56
N ASN A 372 -15.95 0.12 11.86
CA ASN A 372 -16.11 1.33 11.07
C ASN A 372 -16.56 2.58 11.87
N LEU A 373 -16.80 2.49 13.19
CA LEU A 373 -17.33 3.62 13.97
C LEU A 373 -16.26 4.62 14.44
N HIS A 374 -14.98 4.26 14.35
CA HIS A 374 -13.90 5.25 14.38
C HIS A 374 -13.42 5.47 12.95
N PRO A 375 -13.14 6.72 12.51
CA PRO A 375 -12.71 7.03 11.13
C PRO A 375 -11.42 6.33 10.66
N TRP A 376 -10.87 5.43 11.49
CA TRP A 376 -9.61 4.70 11.46
C TRP A 376 -9.79 3.25 11.05
N GLY A 377 -10.91 2.62 11.42
CA GLY A 377 -11.20 1.24 11.02
C GLY A 377 -11.67 1.12 9.56
N MET A 378 -11.86 2.25 8.86
CA MET A 378 -11.98 2.28 7.41
C MET A 378 -10.67 1.91 6.67
N THR A 379 -9.54 1.86 7.37
CA THR A 379 -8.22 1.63 6.76
C THR A 379 -7.43 0.67 7.63
N ALA A 380 -7.26 -0.57 7.15
CA ALA A 380 -6.48 -1.58 7.85
C ALA A 380 -5.01 -1.15 7.97
N GLN A 381 -4.44 -1.25 9.17
CA GLN A 381 -3.01 -1.01 9.39
C GLN A 381 -2.13 -2.19 8.96
N GLY A 382 -2.68 -3.40 8.78
CA GLY A 382 -1.88 -4.57 8.37
C GLY A 382 -1.03 -5.16 9.50
N ASP A 383 -1.29 -4.75 10.74
CA ASP A 383 -0.60 -5.26 11.93
C ASP A 383 -0.97 -6.71 12.24
N ASN A 384 -2.14 -7.18 11.80
CA ASN A 384 -2.62 -8.56 11.93
C ASN A 384 -3.31 -9.00 10.63
N ILE A 385 -3.38 -10.32 10.39
CA ILE A 385 -4.17 -10.90 9.30
C ILE A 385 -5.26 -11.78 9.89
N GLY A 386 -6.51 -11.53 9.52
CA GLY A 386 -7.66 -12.34 9.92
C GLY A 386 -8.34 -12.99 8.74
N SER A 387 -8.74 -14.24 8.90
CA SER A 387 -9.54 -14.98 7.93
C SER A 387 -10.72 -15.67 8.62
N ASP A 388 -11.91 -15.60 8.02
CA ASP A 388 -13.11 -16.23 8.52
C ASP A 388 -13.91 -16.92 7.42
N ASP A 389 -14.38 -18.13 7.70
CA ASP A 389 -15.26 -18.90 6.82
C ASP A 389 -16.47 -19.43 7.61
N PRO A 390 -17.25 -18.57 8.29
CA PRO A 390 -18.42 -19.00 9.04
C PRO A 390 -19.50 -19.62 8.15
N TYR A 391 -20.21 -20.60 8.72
CA TYR A 391 -21.42 -21.22 8.16
C TYR A 391 -22.54 -21.20 9.21
N TRP A 392 -23.80 -21.35 8.79
CA TRP A 392 -24.94 -21.55 9.71
C TRP A 392 -25.79 -22.74 9.30
N LEU A 393 -26.43 -23.36 10.30
CA LEU A 393 -27.38 -24.45 10.14
C LEU A 393 -28.60 -24.14 11.02
N LYS A 394 -29.76 -23.93 10.41
CA LYS A 394 -31.01 -23.64 11.12
C LYS A 394 -32.10 -24.59 10.63
N PHE A 395 -32.80 -25.23 11.56
CA PHE A 395 -33.92 -26.12 11.25
C PHE A 395 -35.19 -25.61 11.94
N GLY A 396 -36.10 -24.95 11.23
CA GLY A 396 -37.35 -24.41 11.79
C GLY A 396 -37.17 -23.20 12.73
N PRO A 397 -38.26 -22.73 13.38
CA PRO A 397 -38.22 -21.65 14.36
C PRO A 397 -37.54 -22.09 15.67
N ALA A 398 -36.92 -21.16 16.40
CA ALA A 398 -36.20 -21.46 17.65
C ALA A 398 -37.13 -21.82 18.82
N GLU A 399 -38.37 -21.34 18.78
CA GLU A 399 -39.40 -21.62 19.78
C GLU A 399 -40.74 -21.79 19.06
N ILE A 400 -41.57 -22.71 19.53
CA ILE A 400 -42.91 -22.97 19.03
C ILE A 400 -43.88 -22.84 20.21
N ASP A 401 -44.84 -21.92 20.11
CA ASP A 401 -45.90 -21.75 21.10
C ASP A 401 -47.02 -22.78 20.84
N ILE A 402 -47.38 -23.55 21.87
CA ILE A 402 -48.46 -24.56 21.84
C ILE A 402 -49.42 -24.28 23.02
N GLY A 403 -50.14 -23.16 22.95
CA GLY A 403 -51.10 -22.76 23.98
C GLY A 403 -50.44 -22.42 25.33
N VAL A 404 -50.69 -23.24 26.37
CA VAL A 404 -50.10 -23.08 27.72
C VAL A 404 -48.67 -23.63 27.84
N ALA A 405 -48.16 -24.25 26.78
CA ALA A 405 -46.82 -24.85 26.71
C ALA A 405 -45.97 -24.18 25.62
N LYS A 406 -44.66 -24.10 25.89
CA LYS A 406 -43.64 -23.60 24.95
C LYS A 406 -42.67 -24.73 24.63
N ALA A 407 -42.41 -24.97 23.34
CA ALA A 407 -41.44 -25.96 22.89
C ALA A 407 -40.20 -25.24 22.35
N ASP A 408 -39.05 -25.40 23.01
CA ASP A 408 -37.78 -24.86 22.53
C ASP A 408 -37.18 -25.86 21.52
N ASN A 409 -36.74 -25.38 20.37
CA ASN A 409 -36.21 -26.22 19.32
C ASN A 409 -34.72 -26.52 19.55
N PRO A 410 -34.30 -27.78 19.73
CA PRO A 410 -32.90 -28.13 19.96
C PRO A 410 -31.99 -27.92 18.75
N LEU A 411 -32.56 -27.66 17.56
CA LEU A 411 -31.85 -27.53 16.28
C LEU A 411 -31.81 -26.09 15.75
N SER A 412 -32.33 -25.12 16.51
CA SER A 412 -32.30 -23.71 16.14
C SER A 412 -32.02 -22.85 17.37
N CYS A 413 -31.12 -21.88 17.24
CA CYS A 413 -30.82 -20.94 18.31
C CYS A 413 -31.52 -19.59 18.13
N ASN A 414 -31.92 -18.99 19.23
CA ASN A 414 -32.33 -17.59 19.34
C ASN A 414 -31.20 -16.71 19.95
N LYS A 415 -31.52 -15.46 20.29
CA LYS A 415 -30.60 -14.47 20.86
C LYS A 415 -30.23 -14.73 22.33
N ASP A 416 -31.09 -15.45 23.06
CA ASP A 416 -30.99 -15.70 24.50
C ASP A 416 -30.35 -17.07 24.79
N ASP A 417 -30.18 -17.89 23.75
CA ASP A 417 -29.55 -19.20 23.82
C ASP A 417 -28.03 -19.12 24.01
N ASN A 418 -27.49 -20.10 24.74
CA ASN A 418 -26.05 -20.26 24.87
C ASN A 418 -25.44 -20.59 23.49
N TYR A 419 -24.63 -19.70 22.94
CA TYR A 419 -24.04 -19.84 21.61
C TYR A 419 -23.21 -21.13 21.41
N TRP A 420 -22.76 -21.77 22.48
CA TRP A 420 -22.02 -23.03 22.42
C TRP A 420 -22.87 -24.24 22.03
N ARG A 421 -24.21 -24.17 22.14
CA ARG A 421 -25.12 -25.24 21.70
C ARG A 421 -25.61 -25.05 20.27
N CYS A 422 -25.19 -24.00 19.58
CA CYS A 422 -25.68 -23.68 18.23
C CYS A 422 -24.89 -24.41 17.13
N PHE A 423 -25.61 -24.83 16.09
CA PHE A 423 -25.06 -25.38 14.87
C PHE A 423 -24.64 -24.24 13.93
N GLY A 424 -23.34 -24.12 13.67
CA GLY A 424 -22.78 -22.95 13.01
C GLY A 424 -23.12 -21.64 13.70
N ASP A 425 -23.22 -20.56 12.91
CA ASP A 425 -23.42 -19.17 13.32
C ASP A 425 -24.90 -18.81 13.46
N ASN A 426 -25.29 -18.31 14.64
CA ASN A 426 -26.68 -18.00 14.97
C ASN A 426 -27.18 -16.65 14.40
N ARG A 427 -26.43 -16.04 13.47
CA ARG A 427 -26.77 -14.75 12.84
C ARG A 427 -28.11 -14.71 12.10
N LYS A 428 -28.59 -15.83 11.56
CA LYS A 428 -29.79 -15.85 10.71
C LYS A 428 -31.07 -15.96 11.56
N GLY A 429 -31.79 -14.84 11.67
CA GLY A 429 -32.97 -14.65 12.52
C GLY A 429 -32.78 -13.66 13.67
N LYS A 430 -31.63 -12.98 13.72
CA LYS A 430 -31.37 -11.89 14.67
C LYS A 430 -32.19 -10.65 14.28
N GLY A 431 -33.41 -10.56 14.80
CA GLY A 431 -34.40 -9.53 14.46
C GLY A 431 -35.83 -10.06 14.31
N ASP A 432 -36.01 -11.39 14.24
CA ASP A 432 -37.31 -12.04 14.00
C ASP A 432 -38.32 -11.85 15.16
N SER A 433 -37.91 -11.29 16.30
CA SER A 433 -38.76 -11.22 17.51
C SER A 433 -38.70 -9.90 18.31
N ALA A 434 -38.10 -8.80 17.83
CA ALA A 434 -38.16 -7.53 18.56
C ALA A 434 -37.97 -6.26 17.72
N ARG A 435 -38.91 -5.30 17.84
CA ARG A 435 -38.68 -3.89 17.51
C ARG A 435 -37.54 -3.35 18.39
N GLY A 436 -36.46 -2.89 17.76
CA GLY A 436 -35.34 -2.22 18.46
C GLY A 436 -34.15 -3.11 18.85
N SER A 437 -34.08 -4.37 18.40
CA SER A 437 -32.89 -5.20 18.67
C SER A 437 -31.64 -4.61 17.99
N ALA A 438 -30.58 -4.37 18.75
CA ALA A 438 -29.32 -3.81 18.27
C ALA A 438 -28.81 -4.53 17.02
N LYS A 439 -28.58 -3.75 15.95
CA LYS A 439 -28.04 -4.18 14.63
C LYS A 439 -26.58 -4.65 14.74
N LEU A 440 -26.29 -5.67 15.53
CA LEU A 440 -24.97 -6.29 15.59
C LEU A 440 -25.08 -7.77 15.20
N PRO A 441 -25.34 -8.11 13.92
CA PRO A 441 -25.31 -9.50 13.48
C PRO A 441 -23.96 -10.16 13.84
N TYR A 442 -22.85 -9.43 13.78
CA TYR A 442 -21.48 -9.99 13.90
C TYR A 442 -20.93 -10.09 15.35
N LYS A 443 -21.80 -10.07 16.37
CA LYS A 443 -21.36 -9.99 17.78
C LYS A 443 -20.87 -11.29 18.40
N HIS A 444 -21.17 -12.47 17.85
CA HIS A 444 -20.74 -13.73 18.47
C HIS A 444 -20.21 -14.65 17.39
N MET A 445 -18.93 -15.00 17.48
CA MET A 445 -18.36 -15.98 16.57
C MET A 445 -18.64 -17.38 17.11
N THR A 446 -19.32 -18.21 16.35
CA THR A 446 -19.51 -19.60 16.74
C THR A 446 -18.49 -20.52 16.08
N LYS A 447 -18.16 -20.37 14.78
CA LYS A 447 -17.25 -21.26 13.99
C LYS A 447 -16.73 -20.55 12.71
N THR A 448 -15.72 -21.03 11.97
CA THR A 448 -14.27 -21.02 12.30
C THR A 448 -13.60 -19.71 11.83
N SER A 449 -12.46 -19.37 12.45
CA SER A 449 -11.67 -18.19 12.07
C SER A 449 -10.22 -18.33 12.54
N ILE A 450 -9.28 -17.82 11.74
CA ILE A 450 -7.83 -17.97 11.96
C ILE A 450 -7.17 -16.62 11.84
N TRP A 451 -6.53 -16.20 12.93
CA TRP A 451 -5.88 -14.90 13.04
C TRP A 451 -4.38 -15.09 13.18
N ALA A 452 -3.60 -14.49 12.30
CA ALA A 452 -2.16 -14.34 12.46
C ALA A 452 -1.91 -13.02 13.22
N LEU A 453 -1.40 -13.15 14.45
CA LEU A 453 -1.22 -12.03 15.38
C LEU A 453 0.24 -11.61 15.45
N ASN A 454 0.46 -10.30 15.62
CA ASN A 454 1.78 -9.77 15.90
C ASN A 454 2.31 -10.09 17.30
N ASP A 455 3.61 -9.91 17.48
CA ASP A 455 4.31 -10.21 18.73
C ASP A 455 3.74 -9.44 19.94
N HIS A 456 3.19 -8.24 19.72
CA HIS A 456 2.55 -7.46 20.78
C HIS A 456 1.15 -7.99 21.14
N ASP A 457 0.35 -8.36 20.15
CA ASP A 457 -1.04 -8.77 20.34
C ASP A 457 -1.22 -10.27 20.62
N SER A 458 -0.22 -11.09 20.30
CA SER A 458 -0.21 -12.55 20.54
C SER A 458 -0.03 -12.94 22.02
N GLY A 459 0.41 -12.00 22.87
CA GLY A 459 0.56 -12.21 24.31
C GLY A 459 1.69 -13.20 24.65
N GLY A 460 1.45 -14.10 25.61
CA GLY A 460 2.49 -15.03 26.11
C GLY A 460 2.83 -16.19 25.16
N THR A 461 2.00 -16.45 24.15
CA THR A 461 2.25 -17.49 23.14
C THR A 461 2.29 -16.81 21.78
N ARG A 462 3.50 -16.58 21.26
CA ARG A 462 3.68 -15.95 19.95
C ARG A 462 3.05 -16.81 18.87
N GLY A 463 2.33 -16.16 17.96
CA GLY A 463 1.62 -16.76 16.85
C GLY A 463 0.11 -16.50 16.87
N GLY A 464 -0.63 -17.30 16.12
CA GLY A 464 -2.03 -17.04 15.81
C GLY A 464 -3.04 -17.47 16.87
N LEU A 465 -4.26 -16.95 16.74
CA LEU A 465 -5.43 -17.38 17.49
C LEU A 465 -6.46 -17.99 16.55
N HIS A 466 -6.81 -19.24 16.79
CA HIS A 466 -7.68 -20.02 15.91
C HIS A 466 -8.93 -20.46 16.64
N TRP A 467 -10.08 -20.32 16.00
CA TRP A 467 -11.31 -20.95 16.42
C TRP A 467 -11.52 -22.17 15.56
N ARG A 468 -11.16 -23.31 16.12
CA ARG A 468 -11.25 -24.64 15.49
C ARG A 468 -11.79 -25.67 16.48
N VAL A 469 -12.08 -26.87 15.97
CA VAL A 469 -12.63 -27.97 16.76
C VAL A 469 -11.61 -28.42 17.81
N ASN A 470 -12.02 -28.43 19.08
CA ASN A 470 -11.23 -28.97 20.18
C ASN A 470 -11.58 -30.43 20.44
N TYR A 471 -10.55 -31.28 20.45
CA TYR A 471 -10.65 -32.72 20.67
C TYR A 471 -10.54 -33.09 22.15
N TYR A 472 -10.83 -34.34 22.48
CA TYR A 472 -10.59 -34.85 23.84
C TYR A 472 -9.12 -34.78 24.23
N ASP A 473 -8.24 -35.12 23.28
CA ASP A 473 -6.79 -35.04 23.41
C ASP A 473 -6.25 -33.69 22.90
N ASN A 474 -5.13 -33.24 23.46
CA ASN A 474 -4.44 -32.02 23.04
C ASN A 474 -2.95 -32.31 22.79
N PRO A 475 -2.62 -33.14 21.77
CA PRO A 475 -1.24 -33.53 21.50
C PRO A 475 -0.36 -32.34 21.12
N GLU A 476 -0.95 -31.34 20.48
CA GLU A 476 -0.29 -30.10 20.04
C GLU A 476 -0.17 -29.04 21.15
N ARG A 477 -0.59 -29.35 22.38
CA ARG A 477 -0.48 -28.49 23.58
C ARG A 477 -1.04 -27.08 23.37
N TRP A 478 -2.15 -26.97 22.64
CA TRP A 478 -2.82 -25.70 22.40
C TRP A 478 -3.18 -24.99 23.70
N VAL A 479 -2.84 -23.70 23.80
CA VAL A 479 -3.17 -22.86 24.94
C VAL A 479 -4.61 -22.36 24.80
N GLY A 480 -5.43 -22.56 25.83
CA GLY A 480 -6.88 -22.27 25.79
C GLY A 480 -7.73 -23.46 25.33
N HIS A 481 -7.12 -24.64 25.17
CA HIS A 481 -7.83 -25.87 24.82
C HIS A 481 -8.88 -26.25 25.88
N VAL A 482 -10.12 -26.46 25.43
CA VAL A 482 -11.26 -26.87 26.25
C VAL A 482 -11.66 -28.29 25.85
N ARG A 483 -11.40 -29.25 26.73
CA ARG A 483 -11.71 -30.67 26.50
C ARG A 483 -13.22 -30.90 26.46
N PRO A 484 -13.78 -31.45 25.37
CA PRO A 484 -15.15 -31.95 25.35
C PRO A 484 -15.30 -33.14 26.30
N ARG A 485 -16.50 -33.31 26.88
CA ARG A 485 -16.80 -34.38 27.85
C ARG A 485 -17.37 -35.61 27.15
N ARG A 486 -17.22 -36.80 27.77
CA ARG A 486 -17.79 -38.11 27.36
C ARG A 486 -17.25 -38.67 26.03
N ALA A 487 -17.80 -39.81 25.61
CA ALA A 487 -17.30 -40.65 24.51
C ALA A 487 -17.23 -39.95 23.14
N GLU A 488 -18.06 -38.93 22.89
CA GLU A 488 -18.04 -38.16 21.64
C GLU A 488 -17.05 -37.00 21.63
N GLY A 489 -16.35 -36.77 22.74
CA GLY A 489 -15.26 -35.81 22.77
C GLY A 489 -14.12 -36.17 21.80
N VAL A 490 -13.99 -37.44 21.40
CA VAL A 490 -12.96 -37.89 20.47
C VAL A 490 -13.13 -37.31 19.05
N VAL A 491 -14.36 -36.96 18.66
CA VAL A 491 -14.65 -36.27 17.38
C VAL A 491 -14.91 -34.78 17.56
N GLY A 492 -14.65 -34.25 18.77
CA GLY A 492 -14.79 -32.84 19.07
C GLY A 492 -16.23 -32.36 19.25
N LEU A 493 -17.15 -33.21 19.73
CA LEU A 493 -18.51 -32.79 20.07
C LEU A 493 -18.62 -32.26 21.50
N TYR A 494 -19.24 -31.11 21.65
CA TYR A 494 -19.72 -30.56 22.91
C TYR A 494 -21.15 -31.04 23.17
N GLU A 495 -21.44 -31.42 24.42
CA GLU A 495 -22.78 -31.82 24.87
C GLU A 495 -23.34 -30.79 25.85
N ASP A 496 -24.55 -30.27 25.57
CA ASP A 496 -25.39 -29.57 26.54
C ASP A 496 -26.40 -30.57 27.15
N PRO A 497 -26.22 -30.97 28.42
CA PRO A 497 -27.03 -32.01 29.05
C PRO A 497 -28.36 -31.51 29.62
N ARG A 498 -28.64 -30.19 29.59
CA ARG A 498 -29.80 -29.60 30.29
C ARG A 498 -30.70 -28.77 29.36
N PHE A 499 -30.70 -29.05 28.06
CA PHE A 499 -31.60 -28.36 27.13
C PHE A 499 -33.06 -28.68 27.50
N CYS A 500 -33.88 -27.64 27.62
CA CYS A 500 -35.29 -27.81 27.89
C CYS A 500 -36.05 -27.91 26.57
N LEU A 501 -36.64 -29.06 26.26
CA LEU A 501 -37.41 -29.26 25.03
C LEU A 501 -38.82 -28.68 25.15
N ALA A 502 -39.44 -28.80 26.33
CA ALA A 502 -40.79 -28.32 26.57
C ALA A 502 -40.94 -27.70 27.95
N ARG A 503 -41.56 -26.52 28.00
CA ARG A 503 -41.91 -25.77 29.22
C ARG A 503 -43.42 -25.69 29.36
N VAL A 504 -43.92 -25.91 30.57
CA VAL A 504 -45.34 -25.73 30.93
C VAL A 504 -45.38 -24.79 32.13
N LEU A 505 -46.15 -23.70 32.04
CA LEU A 505 -46.22 -22.67 33.08
C LEU A 505 -44.83 -22.16 33.53
N GLY A 506 -43.88 -22.06 32.59
CA GLY A 506 -42.51 -21.61 32.85
C GLY A 506 -41.56 -22.67 33.43
N ALA A 507 -42.05 -23.84 33.87
CA ALA A 507 -41.21 -24.92 34.36
C ALA A 507 -40.81 -25.89 33.24
N CYS A 508 -39.55 -26.34 33.25
CA CYS A 508 -39.06 -27.31 32.26
C CYS A 508 -39.56 -28.72 32.56
N VAL A 509 -40.34 -29.29 31.64
CA VAL A 509 -40.99 -30.60 31.82
C VAL A 509 -40.26 -31.71 31.06
N VAL A 510 -39.76 -31.41 29.87
CA VAL A 510 -38.99 -32.36 29.05
C VAL A 510 -37.59 -31.81 28.82
N ARG A 511 -36.57 -32.60 29.13
CA ARG A 511 -35.17 -32.28 28.84
C ARG A 511 -34.61 -33.19 27.76
N THR A 512 -33.74 -32.66 26.92
CA THR A 512 -32.97 -33.43 25.95
C THR A 512 -31.51 -32.99 25.95
N ARG A 513 -30.65 -33.72 25.24
CA ARG A 513 -29.23 -33.39 25.05
C ARG A 513 -29.04 -32.78 23.67
N VAL A 514 -28.28 -31.69 23.59
CA VAL A 514 -27.89 -31.07 22.32
C VAL A 514 -26.39 -31.26 22.10
N TYR A 515 -26.02 -31.68 20.88
CA TYR A 515 -24.65 -31.96 20.49
C TYR A 515 -24.22 -31.01 19.37
N ALA A 516 -23.19 -30.20 19.61
CA ALA A 516 -22.63 -29.27 18.63
C ALA A 516 -21.10 -29.35 18.60
N ALA A 517 -20.47 -29.02 17.48
CA ALA A 517 -19.02 -28.98 17.33
C ALA A 517 -18.39 -28.04 18.37
N ASN A 518 -17.39 -28.56 19.09
CA ASN A 518 -16.68 -27.88 20.17
C ASN A 518 -15.62 -26.91 19.64
N VAL A 519 -16.06 -25.92 18.87
CA VAL A 519 -15.16 -24.90 18.31
C VAL A 519 -14.82 -23.86 19.36
N ARG A 520 -13.52 -23.67 19.65
CA ARG A 520 -13.05 -22.78 20.72
C ARG A 520 -11.81 -22.01 20.29
N PRO A 521 -11.59 -20.80 20.86
CA PRO A 521 -10.35 -20.07 20.64
C PRO A 521 -9.17 -20.82 21.26
N VAL A 522 -8.16 -21.12 20.44
CA VAL A 522 -6.93 -21.78 20.85
C VAL A 522 -5.72 -21.11 20.21
N GLN A 523 -4.59 -21.13 20.91
CA GLN A 523 -3.31 -20.71 20.36
C GLN A 523 -2.36 -21.89 20.27
N ASP A 524 -1.86 -22.13 19.06
CA ASP A 524 -0.84 -23.13 18.74
C ASP A 524 0.55 -22.53 18.52
N GLY A 525 0.62 -21.22 18.25
CA GLY A 525 1.86 -20.55 17.88
C GLY A 525 2.30 -20.77 16.44
N ASN A 526 1.42 -21.26 15.57
CA ASN A 526 1.76 -21.61 14.19
C ASN A 526 1.75 -20.42 13.23
N HIS A 527 1.20 -19.27 13.61
CA HIS A 527 1.08 -18.09 12.73
C HIS A 527 1.83 -16.86 13.27
N PRO A 528 3.17 -16.89 13.28
CA PRO A 528 3.95 -15.71 13.63
C PRO A 528 3.77 -14.64 12.55
N TRP A 529 3.20 -13.49 12.92
CA TRP A 529 3.04 -12.37 12.00
C TRP A 529 3.86 -11.18 12.46
N GLY A 530 4.94 -10.83 11.77
CA GLY A 530 5.74 -9.68 12.19
C GLY A 530 5.00 -8.33 12.11
N GLY A 531 3.97 -8.22 11.26
CA GLY A 531 3.44 -6.95 10.78
C GLY A 531 3.99 -6.62 9.39
N LEU A 532 3.57 -5.46 8.86
CA LEU A 532 4.02 -4.98 7.55
C LEU A 532 5.53 -4.77 7.53
N THR A 533 6.20 -5.28 6.49
CA THR A 533 7.56 -4.88 6.14
C THR A 533 7.60 -3.39 5.78
N PRO A 534 8.74 -2.74 6.03
CA PRO A 534 9.06 -1.43 5.47
C PRO A 534 8.84 -1.38 3.95
N PHE A 535 8.50 -0.18 3.47
CA PHE A 535 8.24 0.08 2.06
C PHE A 535 8.44 1.58 1.78
N MET A 536 8.71 1.94 0.53
CA MET A 536 8.92 3.34 0.17
C MET A 536 7.59 4.09 0.21
N HIS A 537 7.48 5.14 1.02
CA HIS A 537 6.27 5.95 1.11
C HIS A 537 6.56 7.41 0.74
N PHE A 538 5.71 7.96 -0.11
CA PHE A 538 5.76 9.36 -0.50
C PHE A 538 5.21 10.22 0.65
N GLU A 539 5.85 11.34 0.94
CA GLU A 539 5.41 12.26 2.00
C GLU A 539 4.73 13.50 1.39
N PRO A 540 3.39 13.54 1.29
CA PRO A 540 2.65 14.63 0.67
C PRO A 540 2.34 15.79 1.64
N GLY A 541 2.91 15.82 2.85
CA GLY A 541 2.59 16.86 3.84
C GLY A 541 3.32 18.20 3.61
N GLN A 542 2.78 19.28 4.16
CA GLN A 542 3.40 20.61 4.04
C GLN A 542 4.61 20.71 4.99
N LEU A 543 5.82 20.90 4.45
CA LEU A 543 7.04 21.14 5.22
C LEU A 543 7.11 22.62 5.64
N GLY A 544 7.48 22.87 6.90
CA GLY A 544 7.68 24.23 7.42
C GLY A 544 8.89 24.96 6.83
N SER A 545 9.85 24.21 6.27
CA SER A 545 10.99 24.76 5.54
C SER A 545 11.46 23.82 4.41
N VAL A 546 11.92 24.41 3.31
CA VAL A 546 12.47 23.68 2.15
C VAL A 546 13.92 23.27 2.45
N CYS A 547 14.29 22.05 2.04
CA CYS A 547 15.63 21.49 2.23
C CYS A 547 16.15 21.45 3.68
N ASN A 548 15.27 21.28 4.66
CA ASN A 548 15.67 20.87 6.00
C ASN A 548 15.61 19.32 6.10
N PRO A 549 16.74 18.62 6.17
CA PRO A 549 16.78 17.16 6.20
C PRO A 549 16.11 16.56 7.46
N THR A 550 16.05 17.34 8.55
CA THR A 550 15.42 16.93 9.81
C THR A 550 13.96 17.36 9.93
N ALA A 551 13.44 18.18 9.00
CA ALA A 551 12.05 18.58 9.01
C ALA A 551 11.13 17.41 8.67
N ASN A 552 10.03 17.35 9.42
CA ASN A 552 8.90 16.48 9.15
C ASN A 552 7.75 17.30 8.59
N ALA A 553 6.99 16.70 7.69
CA ALA A 553 5.79 17.30 7.13
C ALA A 553 4.74 17.52 8.22
N SER A 554 3.94 18.58 8.11
CA SER A 554 2.76 18.75 8.96
C SER A 554 1.84 17.53 8.81
N MET A 555 1.41 17.01 9.96
CA MET A 555 0.55 15.83 10.05
C MET A 555 -0.93 16.21 10.11
N SER A 556 -1.22 17.47 10.46
CA SER A 556 -2.57 18.05 10.53
C SER A 556 -2.99 18.70 9.22
N ASP A 557 -2.02 19.24 8.47
CA ASP A 557 -2.30 20.04 7.28
C ASP A 557 -1.88 19.29 6.02
N ALA A 558 -2.87 18.96 5.17
CA ALA A 558 -2.58 18.44 3.84
C ALA A 558 -1.79 19.49 3.04
N ALA A 559 -0.81 19.06 2.22
CA ALA A 559 -0.17 20.00 1.31
C ALA A 559 -1.22 20.62 0.38
N LYS A 560 -1.19 21.95 0.31
CA LYS A 560 -2.01 22.70 -0.63
C LYS A 560 -1.34 22.67 -2.00
N ARG A 561 -2.14 22.71 -3.08
CA ARG A 561 -1.66 22.80 -4.48
C ARG A 561 -0.70 23.98 -4.75
N THR A 562 -0.60 24.95 -3.84
CA THR A 562 0.31 26.09 -3.91
C THR A 562 1.79 25.71 -3.73
N ALA A 563 2.06 24.57 -3.10
CA ALA A 563 3.34 23.89 -3.15
C ALA A 563 3.12 22.61 -3.97
N ASP A 564 4.07 22.19 -4.82
CA ASP A 564 3.92 21.07 -5.76
C ASP A 564 3.79 19.68 -5.05
N PHE A 565 3.01 19.55 -3.97
CA PHE A 565 2.84 18.34 -3.15
C PHE A 565 4.15 17.68 -2.74
N ASN A 566 5.22 18.46 -2.55
CA ASN A 566 6.55 17.96 -2.23
C ASN A 566 7.17 17.07 -3.35
N GLN A 567 6.73 17.26 -4.60
CA GLN A 567 7.35 16.68 -5.78
C GLN A 567 8.74 17.33 -5.99
N PRO A 568 9.82 16.55 -6.09
CA PRO A 568 11.16 17.09 -6.12
C PRO A 568 11.48 17.77 -7.45
N THR A 569 12.44 18.67 -7.37
CA THR A 569 12.94 19.43 -8.53
C THR A 569 14.45 19.40 -8.54
N ALA A 570 15.00 19.15 -9.72
CA ALA A 570 16.43 19.19 -9.99
C ALA A 570 16.83 20.59 -10.45
N TRP A 571 17.76 21.20 -9.74
CA TRP A 571 18.29 22.53 -10.06
C TRP A 571 19.71 22.43 -10.59
N VAL A 572 19.97 23.11 -11.70
CA VAL A 572 21.29 23.20 -12.30
C VAL A 572 21.61 24.68 -12.53
N ALA A 573 22.71 25.14 -11.95
CA ALA A 573 23.25 26.48 -12.18
C ALA A 573 24.64 26.36 -12.78
N LEU A 574 24.79 26.84 -14.01
CA LEU A 574 26.05 26.86 -14.75
C LEU A 574 26.52 28.29 -14.91
N ASN A 575 27.81 28.47 -14.73
CA ASN A 575 28.52 29.70 -15.02
C ASN A 575 29.64 29.38 -16.01
N LYS A 576 29.79 30.24 -17.01
CA LYS A 576 30.89 30.20 -17.97
C LYS A 576 31.66 31.51 -17.87
N ASP A 577 32.87 31.42 -17.33
CA ASP A 577 33.75 32.57 -17.13
C ASP A 577 34.13 33.21 -18.48
N PRO A 578 34.52 34.50 -18.51
CA PRO A 578 34.93 35.16 -19.75
C PRO A 578 35.98 34.40 -20.56
N ASP A 579 36.98 33.80 -19.92
CA ASP A 579 38.01 33.00 -20.60
C ASP A 579 37.45 31.70 -21.21
N GLN A 580 36.47 31.09 -20.56
CA GLN A 580 35.78 29.90 -21.06
C GLN A 580 34.87 30.23 -22.23
N VAL A 581 34.21 31.39 -22.23
CA VAL A 581 33.43 31.85 -23.39
C VAL A 581 34.33 31.97 -24.62
N VAL A 582 35.56 32.44 -24.45
CA VAL A 582 36.54 32.58 -25.54
C VAL A 582 37.15 31.22 -25.96
N ASN A 583 36.92 30.15 -25.19
CA ASN A 583 37.48 28.82 -25.42
C ASN A 583 38.99 28.86 -25.67
N ARG A 584 39.73 29.64 -24.88
CA ARG A 584 41.17 29.89 -25.06
C ARG A 584 42.01 28.61 -25.10
N GLU A 585 41.60 27.61 -24.31
CA GLU A 585 42.28 26.32 -24.18
C GLU A 585 41.87 25.31 -25.27
N ASN A 586 40.84 25.61 -26.07
CA ASN A 586 40.30 24.74 -27.12
C ASN A 586 40.09 23.27 -26.67
N LYS A 587 39.57 23.09 -25.46
CA LYS A 587 39.42 21.78 -24.80
C LYS A 587 38.54 20.81 -25.59
N ASP A 588 37.58 21.33 -26.34
CA ASP A 588 36.62 20.56 -27.13
C ASP A 588 37.00 20.43 -28.62
N GLY A 589 38.15 20.97 -29.04
CA GLY A 589 38.63 20.92 -30.41
C GLY A 589 37.83 21.78 -31.40
N THR A 590 36.92 22.63 -30.92
CA THR A 590 36.05 23.48 -31.76
C THR A 590 36.71 24.78 -32.23
N GLY A 591 37.96 25.03 -31.82
CA GLY A 591 38.72 26.24 -32.10
C GLY A 591 38.63 27.26 -30.95
N THR A 592 39.59 28.20 -30.92
CA THR A 592 39.52 29.35 -30.01
C THR A 592 38.55 30.39 -30.58
N ASN A 593 37.64 30.86 -29.75
CA ASN A 593 36.54 31.72 -30.16
C ASN A 593 36.84 33.19 -29.86
N ALA A 594 37.92 33.72 -30.44
CA ALA A 594 38.35 35.11 -30.31
C ALA A 594 38.36 35.84 -31.68
N PRO A 595 37.21 36.15 -32.32
CA PRO A 595 37.20 36.75 -33.65
C PRO A 595 37.76 38.18 -33.67
N ALA A 596 37.68 38.93 -32.56
CA ALA A 596 38.33 40.23 -32.39
C ALA A 596 38.40 40.63 -30.90
N LEU A 597 39.52 40.35 -30.24
CA LEU A 597 39.89 41.03 -29.00
C LEU A 597 40.44 42.40 -29.36
N LEU A 598 39.78 43.47 -28.92
CA LEU A 598 40.12 44.87 -29.27
C LEU A 598 41.34 45.43 -28.52
N ASN A 599 42.13 44.56 -27.86
CA ASN A 599 43.22 44.76 -26.88
C ASN A 599 42.85 44.19 -25.50
N ASP A 600 43.85 44.04 -24.61
CA ASP A 600 43.69 43.48 -23.25
C ASP A 600 42.77 44.34 -22.35
N GLU A 601 42.52 45.59 -22.73
CA GLU A 601 41.64 46.52 -22.01
C GLU A 601 40.20 46.53 -22.56
N GLY A 602 39.97 45.95 -23.75
CA GLY A 602 38.67 45.91 -24.42
C GLY A 602 38.11 47.31 -24.72
N LYS A 603 38.96 48.29 -25.05
CA LYS A 603 38.58 49.69 -25.28
C LYS A 603 38.97 50.15 -26.67
N VAL A 604 37.99 50.63 -27.43
CA VAL A 604 38.22 51.46 -28.62
C VAL A 604 37.81 52.87 -28.29
N LYS A 605 38.77 53.81 -28.33
CA LYS A 605 38.51 55.24 -28.15
C LYS A 605 38.72 55.94 -29.49
N PHE A 606 37.63 56.35 -30.13
CA PHE A 606 37.70 57.25 -31.28
C PHE A 606 37.66 58.69 -30.79
N ALA A 607 38.76 59.43 -30.94
CA ALA A 607 38.83 60.86 -30.68
C ALA A 607 39.07 61.58 -32.00
N PHE A 608 38.08 62.35 -32.48
CA PHE A 608 38.18 63.08 -33.75
C PHE A 608 38.71 64.51 -33.56
N THR A 609 38.69 65.02 -32.33
CA THR A 609 39.29 66.29 -31.88
C THR A 609 39.71 66.19 -30.41
N PRO A 610 40.63 67.04 -29.91
CA PRO A 610 41.09 67.02 -28.52
C PRO A 610 39.97 67.11 -27.46
N ASP A 611 38.83 67.73 -27.83
CA ASP A 611 37.74 68.10 -26.91
C ASP A 611 36.46 67.26 -27.05
N THR A 612 36.49 66.16 -27.81
CA THR A 612 35.31 65.28 -27.94
C THR A 612 35.42 64.05 -27.04
N ASP A 613 34.41 63.82 -26.21
CA ASP A 613 34.21 62.57 -25.47
C ASP A 613 34.14 61.39 -26.44
N GLY A 614 35.13 60.51 -26.35
CA GLY A 614 35.22 59.34 -27.22
C GLY A 614 34.11 58.34 -26.95
N LEU A 615 33.61 57.69 -28.01
CA LEU A 615 32.67 56.58 -27.91
C LEU A 615 33.41 55.35 -27.36
N GLU A 616 33.17 54.98 -26.10
CA GLU A 616 33.82 53.85 -25.43
C GLU A 616 32.97 52.57 -25.55
N MET A 617 33.45 51.59 -26.33
CA MET A 617 32.83 50.26 -26.41
C MET A 617 33.51 49.32 -25.42
N LEU A 618 32.95 49.18 -24.21
CA LEU A 618 33.50 48.34 -23.13
C LEU A 618 33.14 46.86 -23.31
N ASN A 619 34.11 45.96 -23.15
CA ASN A 619 33.88 44.51 -23.03
C ASN A 619 33.51 44.05 -21.59
N ASN A 620 33.33 44.99 -20.66
CA ASN A 620 32.87 44.70 -19.30
C ASN A 620 31.40 44.27 -19.33
N ARG A 621 31.14 42.97 -19.45
CA ARG A 621 29.83 42.41 -19.14
C ARG A 621 29.61 42.63 -17.64
N LYS A 622 28.93 43.73 -17.30
CA LYS A 622 28.61 44.11 -15.92
C LYS A 622 28.16 42.90 -15.12
N LYS A 623 28.71 42.74 -13.91
CA LYS A 623 28.23 41.81 -12.88
C LYS A 623 26.69 41.87 -12.82
N PHE A 624 26.03 40.83 -13.32
CA PHE A 624 24.59 40.71 -13.14
C PHE A 624 24.34 40.17 -11.73
N LEU A 625 23.75 41.01 -10.86
CA LEU A 625 23.29 40.63 -9.51
C LEU A 625 24.36 40.01 -8.58
N GLY A 626 25.64 40.32 -8.77
CA GLY A 626 26.71 39.87 -7.87
C GLY A 626 27.06 38.38 -7.92
N LEU A 627 26.46 37.61 -8.85
CA LEU A 627 26.75 36.18 -9.04
C LEU A 627 27.74 35.99 -10.19
N VAL A 628 29.02 36.23 -9.90
CA VAL A 628 30.20 35.90 -10.72
C VAL A 628 30.22 36.57 -12.13
N GLU A 629 31.41 36.84 -12.66
CA GLU A 629 31.56 37.43 -14.00
C GLU A 629 31.31 36.36 -15.08
N GLY A 630 30.84 36.74 -16.28
CA GLY A 630 30.60 35.79 -17.38
C GLY A 630 29.13 35.48 -17.71
N LEU A 631 28.88 34.35 -18.40
CA LEU A 631 27.54 33.88 -18.75
C LEU A 631 26.98 32.98 -17.64
N ASN A 632 25.77 33.29 -17.15
CA ASN A 632 25.10 32.52 -16.12
C ASN A 632 23.79 31.95 -16.65
N VAL A 633 23.52 30.68 -16.36
CA VAL A 633 22.26 29.99 -16.68
C VAL A 633 21.80 29.20 -15.47
N ILE A 634 20.49 29.25 -15.21
CA ILE A 634 19.83 28.41 -14.23
C ILE A 634 18.68 27.69 -14.92
N SER A 635 18.62 26.36 -14.77
CA SER A 635 17.54 25.52 -15.25
C SER A 635 16.95 24.68 -14.12
N ARG A 636 15.64 24.38 -14.22
CA ARG A 636 14.88 23.53 -13.31
C ARG A 636 14.22 22.37 -14.06
N GLY A 637 14.60 21.15 -13.67
CA GLY A 637 13.87 19.93 -13.96
C GLY A 637 12.88 19.63 -12.83
N GLN A 638 11.72 19.07 -13.15
CA GLN A 638 10.76 18.60 -12.15
C GLN A 638 10.37 17.15 -12.41
N THR A 639 10.39 16.37 -11.33
CA THR A 639 9.84 15.02 -11.30
C THR A 639 8.41 15.10 -10.81
N TYR A 640 7.44 14.93 -11.69
CA TYR A 640 6.03 15.10 -11.37
C TYR A 640 5.22 13.82 -11.57
N TYR A 641 4.16 13.67 -10.78
CA TYR A 641 3.22 12.57 -10.85
C TYR A 641 2.00 12.98 -11.67
N HIS A 642 1.65 12.16 -12.67
CA HIS A 642 0.46 12.38 -13.48
C HIS A 642 -0.11 11.10 -14.06
N ARG A 643 -1.29 10.68 -13.57
CA ARG A 643 -2.04 9.59 -14.18
C ARG A 643 -2.81 10.10 -15.42
N PRO A 644 -2.64 9.48 -16.61
CA PRO A 644 -3.47 9.78 -17.76
C PRO A 644 -4.96 9.63 -17.45
N GLY A 645 -5.75 10.65 -17.79
CA GLY A 645 -7.22 10.65 -17.58
C GLY A 645 -7.70 11.04 -16.18
N ASN A 646 -6.83 11.17 -15.17
CA ASN A 646 -7.24 11.61 -13.83
C ASN A 646 -6.24 12.59 -13.18
N TRP A 647 -6.57 13.87 -13.23
CA TRP A 647 -5.77 14.98 -12.67
C TRP A 647 -6.01 15.25 -11.17
N ALA A 648 -6.92 14.51 -10.53
CA ALA A 648 -7.27 14.71 -9.12
C ALA A 648 -6.48 13.79 -8.17
N GLU A 649 -5.87 12.72 -8.68
CA GLU A 649 -5.10 11.78 -7.86
C GLU A 649 -3.84 12.43 -7.29
N GLN A 650 -3.62 12.30 -5.99
CA GLN A 650 -2.41 12.83 -5.34
C GLN A 650 -1.18 11.96 -5.67
N PRO A 651 0.04 12.56 -5.68
CA PRO A 651 1.27 11.81 -5.86
C PRO A 651 1.45 10.73 -4.80
N ASN A 652 1.92 9.55 -5.25
CA ASN A 652 2.11 8.38 -4.40
C ASN A 652 3.15 7.44 -5.00
N PHE A 653 3.66 6.52 -4.18
CA PHE A 653 4.54 5.43 -4.61
C PHE A 653 3.81 4.10 -4.77
N PHE A 654 2.55 4.10 -5.20
CA PHE A 654 1.81 2.87 -5.53
C PHE A 654 1.43 2.77 -7.00
N ASN A 655 1.55 3.86 -7.76
CA ASN A 655 1.22 3.92 -9.17
C ASN A 655 2.42 4.47 -9.98
N PRO A 656 2.86 3.77 -11.04
CA PRO A 656 4.08 4.11 -11.78
C PRO A 656 3.81 5.17 -12.86
N TYR A 657 3.37 6.36 -12.45
CA TYR A 657 3.05 7.48 -13.36
C TYR A 657 3.92 8.71 -13.12
N TRP A 658 5.14 8.51 -12.62
CA TRP A 658 6.12 9.58 -12.45
C TRP A 658 6.82 9.88 -13.77
N ARG A 659 6.94 11.17 -14.09
CA ARG A 659 7.51 11.67 -15.35
C ARG A 659 8.44 12.85 -15.09
N PRO A 660 9.51 12.99 -15.90
CA PRO A 660 10.30 14.21 -15.91
C PRO A 660 9.67 15.29 -16.80
N ARG A 661 9.93 16.54 -16.46
CA ARG A 661 9.72 17.70 -17.34
C ARG A 661 10.73 18.81 -17.04
N LEU A 662 10.99 19.68 -18.02
CA LEU A 662 11.52 21.01 -17.74
C LEU A 662 10.39 21.86 -17.15
N ALA A 663 10.67 22.60 -16.08
CA ALA A 663 9.67 23.31 -15.30
C ALA A 663 10.15 24.71 -14.96
N SER A 664 9.24 25.69 -15.07
CA SER A 664 9.56 27.10 -14.83
C SER A 664 10.32 27.36 -13.51
N VAL A 665 11.47 28.03 -13.56
CA VAL A 665 12.22 28.53 -12.40
C VAL A 665 11.36 29.50 -11.60
N PHE A 666 10.57 30.35 -12.26
CA PHE A 666 9.64 31.26 -11.59
C PHE A 666 8.60 30.51 -10.75
N GLN A 667 8.04 29.41 -11.26
CA GLN A 667 7.12 28.56 -10.49
C GLN A 667 7.82 27.89 -9.29
N GLY A 668 9.14 27.70 -9.35
CA GLY A 668 9.96 27.04 -8.34
C GLY A 668 10.67 27.99 -7.37
N ARG A 669 10.45 29.31 -7.46
CA ARG A 669 11.22 30.30 -6.67
C ARG A 669 11.17 30.07 -5.16
N ASN A 670 10.07 29.51 -4.65
CA ASN A 670 9.92 29.19 -3.23
C ASN A 670 10.72 27.95 -2.80
N SER A 671 11.06 27.09 -3.75
CA SER A 671 11.93 25.94 -3.52
C SER A 671 13.40 26.28 -3.74
N LEU A 672 13.80 27.55 -3.92
CA LEU A 672 15.21 27.93 -3.87
C LEU A 672 15.31 29.38 -3.35
N PRO A 673 15.29 29.60 -2.02
CA PRO A 673 15.05 30.91 -1.41
C PRO A 673 15.99 32.01 -1.90
N LYS A 674 17.27 31.69 -2.11
CA LYS A 674 18.26 32.63 -2.66
C LYS A 674 17.92 33.11 -4.08
N ILE A 675 17.32 32.25 -4.92
CA ILE A 675 16.82 32.66 -6.23
C ILE A 675 15.55 33.50 -6.06
N GLY A 676 14.64 33.13 -5.16
CA GLY A 676 13.45 33.93 -4.84
C GLY A 676 13.81 35.35 -4.40
N GLU A 677 14.69 35.48 -3.40
CA GLU A 677 15.22 36.76 -2.92
C GLU A 677 15.91 37.57 -4.02
N MET A 678 16.71 36.90 -4.88
CA MET A 678 17.34 37.53 -6.03
C MET A 678 16.31 38.04 -7.06
N MET A 679 15.24 37.28 -7.32
CA MET A 679 14.18 37.66 -8.25
C MET A 679 13.35 38.82 -7.70
N ASP A 680 13.10 38.85 -6.40
CA ASP A 680 12.34 39.90 -5.73
C ASP A 680 13.16 41.20 -5.55
N ALA A 681 14.50 41.10 -5.50
CA ALA A 681 15.43 42.24 -5.45
C ALA A 681 15.67 42.94 -6.80
N LEU A 682 15.10 42.42 -7.89
CA LEU A 682 15.22 43.03 -9.22
C LEU A 682 14.33 44.28 -9.36
N PRO A 683 14.87 45.43 -9.81
CA PRO A 683 14.08 46.63 -10.12
C PRO A 683 12.97 46.34 -11.14
N GLY A 684 11.81 47.00 -11.04
CA GLY A 684 10.60 46.75 -11.86
C GLY A 684 10.81 46.57 -13.38
N PRO A 685 11.71 47.33 -14.06
CA PRO A 685 11.99 47.11 -15.49
C PRO A 685 12.77 45.80 -15.79
N LEU A 686 13.50 45.27 -14.80
CA LEU A 686 14.31 44.06 -14.90
C LEU A 686 13.59 42.80 -14.40
N GLN A 687 12.46 42.92 -13.70
CA GLN A 687 11.60 41.78 -13.35
C GLN A 687 11.12 41.02 -14.62
N GLY A 688 10.95 41.73 -15.74
CA GLY A 688 10.68 41.13 -17.06
C GLY A 688 11.92 40.61 -17.82
N ILE A 689 13.14 40.87 -17.33
CA ILE A 689 14.42 40.42 -17.91
C ILE A 689 14.97 39.19 -17.17
N ALA A 690 14.52 38.93 -15.93
CA ALA A 690 14.80 37.68 -15.23
C ALA A 690 14.58 36.41 -16.10
N PRO A 691 13.48 36.30 -16.89
CA PRO A 691 13.26 35.15 -17.80
C PRO A 691 14.21 35.09 -19.00
N LYS A 692 15.01 36.13 -19.26
CA LYS A 692 16.03 36.10 -20.31
C LYS A 692 17.30 35.43 -19.80
N ILE A 693 17.66 35.60 -18.53
CA ILE A 693 18.90 35.07 -17.93
C ILE A 693 18.65 33.73 -17.22
N ILE A 694 17.42 33.52 -16.77
CA ILE A 694 16.92 32.30 -16.16
C ILE A 694 16.21 31.51 -17.25
N THR A 695 16.74 30.33 -17.59
CA THR A 695 16.11 29.42 -18.54
C THR A 695 15.11 28.55 -17.78
N HIS A 696 14.44 27.62 -18.47
CA HIS A 696 13.24 26.97 -17.97
C HIS A 696 13.25 26.62 -16.49
#